data_AF-A0A9E0QZA4-F1
#
_entry.id   AF-A0A9E0QZA4-F1
#
_cell.length_a   1.000
_cell.length_b   1.000
_cell.length_c   1.000
_cell.angle_alpha   90.00
_cell.angle_beta   90.00
_cell.angle_gamma   90.00
#
_symmetry.space_group_name_H-M   'P 1'
#
loop_
_entity.id
_entity.type
_entity.pdbx_description
1 polymer ?
#
loop_
_entity_poly.entity_id
_entity_poly.type
_entity_poly.pdbx_seq_one_letter_code
_entity_poly.pdbx_strand_id
1 'polypeptide(L)'
;KHQGITPVAVIGHSVGEVAAAWASGALTLADAVKVIYFRSLLQGTTKGTGAMTAAGLSQDQAESLLQESCFNEVELAGINSFRGVTFAGNPEQLEELEARLQHDKVFNLRLPLDYAFHSLAMNPIESELINVLKDLKPTSATIPFISTVTGKQLNGEELTSEYWWENIRKPVQFCQALNTLLKEGNNFFIEVGAHPVLRSYLNDQIRQHNLIAQVIPTISRNQDSIDELQKCVAATIMAGAVELKQWFPTPGNRLELPLYAFQRERHWLPITTESHQLLQRDSVHPLLGAKLPLQSLLWENQIDTALFPWLADHKVGDSVVFPGAGFVEMALNAAAYFHPNETVEVEDLEILSPLILEQNQSKVIQTDTDPVTGDISIASRSHTLSQEWSPNCKARVTHQSTGATLERTAPKIPTRAIDFDGESHLKLTQSAGLQYGPAFSAVELGWYDENQVLARLTCPASIHQQTDEFILHPGIFDSAIQLVVHFLRNELEQASGTAFIPVRFGRIVVRRNTSSQPTLARLQLLRKSPHSLLTRMELFDEQGVCIAVMEDVRFKSVRLHKSEHHKLAFLNYHLTPVNSTALADTSLNSQLQQQIMTAGLQQTEAANRFSNEVEPLLENLIFHTLHETLQQIHDELGALDVKDLEVLQLKNPDQALLCQQVIKHASDLQIIALKDSAYKINEEWQDSEIDSSLIWNTLVREYPDHFSLTNLAGRCSQTLADMILGQTKNKALEPEEIYSRLFHDLSNQTSYSYITEGLNKLLNLQQSSLPTGGRLRILEVASSQVHFGHNICNQIDFGICDYSFASNNIAAIESYNHLNERYPFSSCIELDNLDSTSTNISEQKFQLILISLDSHRIQDNLKLLQQVSPLLSAGASILIYGMKPIFWLDFCFGDNPAWWSEEQQSQVSAEQWKATLAQYKLTQLTTLSDELPDSGFFLISACKPEDIHEEKESSDQKHWLITSSNSNKELLLIDQLVNTGLSITVIPPTDRSALEQQLRTLKDNGTAVTDIIDLNLIGL
;
A
#
# COMPACT_ATOMS: atom_id res chain seq x y z
N LYS A 1 15.83 -32.24 -25.50
CA LYS A 1 16.75 -31.19 -25.99
C LYS A 1 16.09 -30.28 -27.03
N HIS A 2 15.66 -30.74 -28.22
CA HIS A 2 15.02 -29.86 -29.23
C HIS A 2 13.76 -29.14 -28.71
N GLN A 3 13.02 -29.76 -27.78
CA GLN A 3 11.86 -29.17 -27.10
C GLN A 3 12.26 -28.27 -25.90
N GLY A 4 13.49 -27.74 -25.83
CA GLY A 4 13.97 -26.96 -24.67
C GLY A 4 14.23 -27.76 -23.39
N ILE A 5 13.74 -29.00 -23.29
CA ILE A 5 13.95 -29.86 -22.11
C ILE A 5 15.39 -30.38 -22.08
N THR A 6 16.14 -30.00 -21.06
CA THR A 6 17.53 -30.44 -20.82
C THR A 6 17.60 -31.22 -19.51
N PRO A 7 18.09 -32.47 -19.51
CA PRO A 7 18.21 -33.24 -18.28
C PRO A 7 19.35 -32.70 -17.41
N VAL A 8 19.15 -32.72 -16.09
CA VAL A 8 20.16 -32.33 -15.10
C VAL A 8 21.15 -33.45 -14.80
N ALA A 9 20.77 -34.70 -15.08
CA ALA A 9 21.62 -35.88 -15.03
C ALA A 9 21.05 -36.96 -15.97
N VAL A 10 21.89 -37.89 -16.41
CA VAL A 10 21.48 -39.03 -17.24
C VAL A 10 21.99 -40.34 -16.66
N ILE A 11 21.16 -41.37 -16.77
CA ILE A 11 21.43 -42.75 -16.37
C ILE A 11 20.86 -43.66 -17.46
N GLY A 12 21.53 -44.78 -17.75
CA GLY A 12 21.04 -45.79 -18.66
C GLY A 12 21.05 -47.16 -18.01
N HIS A 13 20.10 -48.03 -18.38
CA HIS A 13 20.13 -49.44 -17.96
C HIS A 13 20.78 -50.28 -19.06
N SER A 14 21.95 -50.86 -18.79
CA SER A 14 22.68 -51.68 -19.76
C SER A 14 22.87 -50.97 -21.12
N VAL A 15 22.17 -51.42 -22.16
CA VAL A 15 22.18 -50.84 -23.50
C VAL A 15 21.73 -49.37 -23.52
N GLY A 16 20.88 -48.97 -22.57
CA GLY A 16 20.45 -47.59 -22.41
C GLY A 16 21.60 -46.64 -22.08
N GLU A 17 22.72 -47.13 -21.53
CA GLU A 17 23.88 -46.28 -21.26
C GLU A 17 24.50 -45.69 -22.52
N VAL A 18 24.40 -46.37 -23.67
CA VAL A 18 24.90 -45.83 -24.94
C VAL A 18 24.15 -44.55 -25.31
N ALA A 19 22.83 -44.56 -25.13
CA ALA A 19 22.00 -43.38 -25.35
C ALA A 19 22.24 -42.30 -24.28
N ALA A 20 22.46 -42.69 -23.02
CA ALA A 20 22.81 -41.76 -21.95
C ALA A 20 24.18 -41.09 -22.17
N ALA A 21 25.18 -41.82 -22.67
CA ALA A 21 26.51 -41.31 -22.99
C ALA A 21 26.48 -40.30 -24.15
N TRP A 22 25.63 -40.53 -25.16
CA TRP A 22 25.35 -39.54 -26.18
C TRP A 22 24.60 -38.33 -25.61
N ALA A 23 23.57 -38.57 -24.79
CA ALA A 23 22.77 -37.52 -24.19
C ALA A 23 23.60 -36.63 -23.26
N SER A 24 24.61 -37.17 -22.57
CA SER A 24 25.53 -36.41 -21.71
C SER A 24 26.52 -35.54 -22.49
N GLY A 25 26.69 -35.82 -23.78
CA GLY A 25 27.73 -35.21 -24.62
C GLY A 25 29.10 -35.89 -24.48
N ALA A 26 29.20 -37.00 -23.75
CA ALA A 26 30.45 -37.74 -23.64
C ALA A 26 30.81 -38.50 -24.92
N LEU A 27 29.82 -38.92 -25.70
CA LEU A 27 30.00 -39.50 -27.04
C LEU A 27 29.30 -38.69 -28.11
N THR A 28 29.92 -38.61 -29.29
CA THR A 28 29.24 -38.13 -30.51
C THR A 28 28.15 -39.12 -30.92
N LEU A 29 27.16 -38.68 -31.71
CA LEU A 29 26.14 -39.60 -32.23
C LEU A 29 26.77 -40.72 -33.07
N ALA A 30 27.80 -40.41 -33.86
CA ALA A 30 28.52 -41.40 -34.66
C ALA A 30 29.19 -42.45 -33.78
N ASP A 31 29.85 -42.04 -32.70
CA ASP A 31 30.49 -42.94 -31.75
C ASP A 31 29.48 -43.78 -30.96
N ALA A 32 28.38 -43.18 -30.50
CA ALA A 32 27.31 -43.92 -29.83
C ALA A 32 26.67 -44.96 -30.76
N VAL A 33 26.43 -44.62 -32.03
CA VAL A 33 25.96 -45.55 -33.07
C VAL A 33 26.99 -46.66 -33.31
N LYS A 34 28.28 -46.32 -33.34
CA LYS A 34 29.38 -47.30 -33.48
C LYS A 34 29.36 -48.29 -32.31
N VAL A 35 29.27 -47.79 -31.07
CA VAL A 35 29.18 -48.62 -29.85
C VAL A 35 27.98 -49.57 -29.95
N ILE A 36 26.77 -49.06 -30.16
CA ILE A 36 25.57 -49.92 -30.15
C ILE A 36 25.59 -50.94 -31.29
N TYR A 37 26.09 -50.56 -32.47
CA TYR A 37 26.17 -51.47 -33.62
C TYR A 37 27.13 -52.63 -33.35
N PHE A 38 28.39 -52.33 -33.01
CA PHE A 38 29.41 -53.39 -32.81
C PHE A 38 29.13 -54.22 -31.57
N ARG A 39 28.63 -53.60 -30.49
CA ARG A 39 28.13 -54.33 -29.33
C ARG A 39 27.06 -55.34 -29.72
N SER A 40 26.01 -54.90 -30.42
CA SER A 40 24.87 -55.77 -30.77
C SER A 40 25.30 -56.87 -31.74
N LEU A 41 26.17 -56.55 -32.70
CA LEU A 41 26.72 -57.51 -33.67
C LEU A 41 27.48 -58.64 -32.96
N LEU A 42 28.39 -58.29 -32.05
CA LEU A 42 29.21 -59.26 -31.33
C LEU A 42 28.39 -60.03 -30.31
N GLN A 43 27.51 -59.36 -29.55
CA GLN A 43 26.56 -60.04 -28.65
C GLN A 43 25.67 -61.04 -29.42
N GLY A 44 25.31 -60.74 -30.67
CA GLY A 44 24.58 -61.66 -31.55
C GLY A 44 25.27 -63.02 -31.75
N THR A 45 26.60 -63.09 -31.66
CA THR A 45 27.37 -64.35 -31.78
C THR A 45 27.20 -65.26 -30.56
N THR A 46 26.71 -64.74 -29.44
CA THR A 46 26.47 -65.48 -28.18
C THR A 46 25.04 -66.01 -28.07
N LYS A 47 24.26 -65.95 -29.16
CA LYS A 47 22.88 -66.46 -29.14
C LYS A 47 22.86 -67.95 -28.79
N GLY A 48 21.98 -68.33 -27.87
CA GLY A 48 21.78 -69.71 -27.43
C GLY A 48 22.77 -70.20 -26.37
N THR A 49 23.68 -69.34 -25.89
CA THR A 49 24.64 -69.74 -24.84
C THR A 49 24.14 -69.51 -23.42
N GLY A 50 22.91 -68.99 -23.25
CA GLY A 50 22.30 -68.81 -21.94
C GLY A 50 20.95 -68.09 -22.01
N ALA A 51 20.38 -67.82 -20.84
CA ALA A 51 19.11 -67.11 -20.70
C ALA A 51 19.16 -66.15 -19.49
N MET A 52 18.09 -65.38 -19.27
CA MET A 52 17.97 -64.46 -18.12
C MET A 52 16.61 -64.55 -17.43
N THR A 53 16.62 -64.41 -16.11
CA THR A 53 15.43 -64.45 -15.26
C THR A 53 15.39 -63.25 -14.32
N ALA A 54 14.33 -62.46 -14.37
CA ALA A 54 14.08 -61.40 -13.40
C ALA A 54 13.45 -61.99 -12.13
N ALA A 55 13.90 -61.57 -10.95
CA ALA A 55 13.43 -62.09 -9.67
C ALA A 55 13.21 -60.99 -8.62
N GLY A 56 12.19 -61.18 -7.78
CA GLY A 56 11.80 -60.25 -6.72
C GLY A 56 12.60 -60.41 -5.42
N LEU A 57 13.92 -60.31 -5.47
CA LEU A 57 14.84 -60.50 -4.33
C LEU A 57 15.68 -59.25 -4.05
N SER A 58 16.19 -59.13 -2.83
CA SER A 58 17.33 -58.24 -2.56
C SER A 58 18.63 -58.81 -3.10
N GLN A 59 19.65 -57.95 -3.25
CA GLN A 59 21.00 -58.38 -3.65
C GLN A 59 21.55 -59.45 -2.70
N ASP A 60 21.51 -59.21 -1.39
CA ASP A 60 22.03 -60.16 -0.39
C ASP A 60 21.35 -61.53 -0.44
N GLN A 61 20.03 -61.55 -0.66
CA GLN A 61 19.27 -62.80 -0.81
C GLN A 61 19.67 -63.55 -2.07
N ALA A 62 19.85 -62.83 -3.18
CA ALA A 62 20.26 -63.41 -4.45
C ALA A 62 21.68 -63.95 -4.39
N GLU A 63 22.62 -63.22 -3.80
CA GLU A 63 24.00 -63.67 -3.59
C GLU A 63 24.06 -64.90 -2.68
N SER A 64 23.23 -64.95 -1.63
CA SER A 64 23.12 -66.13 -0.74
C SER A 64 22.64 -67.36 -1.49
N LEU A 65 21.67 -67.22 -2.41
CA LEU A 65 21.19 -68.32 -3.24
C LEU A 65 22.26 -68.82 -4.21
N LEU A 66 23.04 -67.91 -4.82
CA LEU A 66 24.10 -68.28 -5.76
C LEU A 66 25.31 -68.98 -5.10
N GLN A 67 25.42 -68.98 -3.77
CA GLN A 67 26.43 -69.77 -3.05
C GLN A 67 26.12 -71.27 -3.04
N GLU A 68 24.89 -71.67 -3.38
CA GLU A 68 24.54 -73.08 -3.50
C GLU A 68 25.23 -73.72 -4.72
N SER A 69 25.81 -74.90 -4.54
CA SER A 69 26.66 -75.55 -5.56
C SER A 69 25.94 -75.88 -6.88
N CYS A 70 24.61 -75.91 -6.88
CA CYS A 70 23.78 -76.17 -8.07
C CYS A 70 23.65 -74.97 -9.01
N PHE A 71 24.05 -73.75 -8.59
CA PHE A 71 23.92 -72.53 -9.39
C PHE A 71 25.28 -71.95 -9.84
N ASN A 72 26.27 -72.81 -10.05
CA ASN A 72 27.64 -72.42 -10.39
C ASN A 72 27.82 -71.82 -11.80
N GLU A 73 26.81 -71.93 -12.68
CA GLU A 73 26.77 -71.30 -14.01
C GLU A 73 25.72 -70.19 -14.11
N VAL A 74 25.25 -69.68 -12.97
CA VAL A 74 24.32 -68.54 -12.88
C VAL A 74 25.02 -67.38 -12.17
N GLU A 75 25.00 -66.21 -12.79
CA GLU A 75 25.53 -64.97 -12.23
C GLU A 75 24.41 -63.93 -12.04
N LEU A 76 24.63 -63.00 -11.11
CA LEU A 76 23.84 -61.78 -11.05
C LEU A 76 24.22 -60.89 -12.23
N ALA A 77 23.24 -60.59 -13.08
CA ALA A 77 23.37 -59.75 -14.25
C ALA A 77 22.86 -58.32 -14.03
N GLY A 78 22.00 -58.10 -13.04
CA GLY A 78 21.50 -56.77 -12.71
C GLY A 78 20.89 -56.68 -11.32
N ILE A 79 21.17 -55.57 -10.65
CA ILE A 79 20.59 -55.18 -9.37
C ILE A 79 19.72 -53.96 -9.66
N ASN A 80 18.45 -54.20 -9.93
CA ASN A 80 17.54 -53.20 -10.51
C ASN A 80 16.83 -52.36 -9.43
N SER A 81 16.50 -52.95 -8.29
CA SER A 81 15.97 -52.24 -7.12
C SER A 81 16.32 -52.98 -5.83
N PHE A 82 15.92 -52.47 -4.66
CA PHE A 82 16.16 -53.14 -3.37
C PHE A 82 15.47 -54.51 -3.24
N ARG A 83 14.52 -54.80 -4.13
CA ARG A 83 13.75 -56.04 -4.18
C ARG A 83 13.61 -56.59 -5.61
N GLY A 84 14.53 -56.25 -6.50
CA GLY A 84 14.48 -56.67 -7.90
C GLY A 84 15.87 -56.89 -8.46
N VAL A 85 16.16 -58.12 -8.83
CA VAL A 85 17.43 -58.55 -9.45
C VAL A 85 17.17 -59.28 -10.76
N THR A 86 18.22 -59.50 -11.54
CA THR A 86 18.18 -60.33 -12.75
C THR A 86 19.35 -61.30 -12.73
N PHE A 87 19.05 -62.58 -12.89
CA PHE A 87 20.02 -63.65 -13.05
C PHE A 87 20.26 -63.90 -14.54
N ALA A 88 21.48 -64.28 -14.90
CA ALA A 88 21.85 -64.72 -16.23
C ALA A 88 22.74 -65.95 -16.14
N GLY A 89 22.54 -66.93 -17.03
CA GLY A 89 23.34 -68.15 -16.98
C GLY A 89 22.74 -69.31 -17.77
N ASN A 90 23.15 -70.51 -17.39
CA ASN A 90 22.69 -71.76 -17.98
C ASN A 90 21.15 -71.90 -17.86
N PRO A 91 20.42 -72.22 -18.94
CA PRO A 91 18.97 -72.34 -18.92
C PRO A 91 18.44 -73.37 -17.91
N GLU A 92 19.10 -74.53 -17.77
CA GLU A 92 18.70 -75.62 -16.88
C GLU A 92 18.84 -75.21 -15.41
N GLN A 93 19.96 -74.60 -15.04
CA GLN A 93 20.16 -74.08 -13.67
C GLN A 93 19.20 -72.93 -13.34
N LEU A 94 18.86 -72.09 -14.34
CA LEU A 94 17.85 -71.05 -14.16
C LEU A 94 16.44 -71.64 -13.98
N GLU A 95 16.11 -72.77 -14.62
CA GLU A 95 14.83 -73.47 -14.39
C GLU A 95 14.75 -74.02 -12.96
N GLU A 96 15.83 -74.59 -12.45
CA GLU A 96 15.93 -75.03 -11.05
C GLU A 96 15.79 -73.85 -10.07
N LEU A 97 16.44 -72.72 -10.37
CA LEU A 97 16.34 -71.48 -9.60
C LEU A 97 14.90 -70.95 -9.62
N GLU A 98 14.24 -70.93 -10.77
CA GLU A 98 12.84 -70.52 -10.91
C GLU A 98 11.90 -71.41 -10.11
N ALA A 99 12.07 -72.74 -10.18
CA ALA A 99 11.29 -73.68 -9.39
C ALA A 99 11.46 -73.43 -7.88
N ARG A 100 12.69 -73.10 -7.45
CA ARG A 100 12.97 -72.73 -6.06
C ARG A 100 12.27 -71.43 -5.66
N LEU A 101 12.38 -70.38 -6.47
CA LEU A 101 11.70 -69.11 -6.21
C LEU A 101 10.18 -69.26 -6.18
N GLN A 102 9.61 -70.08 -7.06
CA GLN A 102 8.18 -70.39 -7.06
C GLN A 102 7.75 -71.11 -5.78
N HIS A 103 8.56 -72.06 -5.30
CA HIS A 103 8.32 -72.74 -4.03
C HIS A 103 8.31 -71.74 -2.85
N ASP A 104 9.28 -70.83 -2.84
CA ASP A 104 9.42 -69.78 -1.83
C ASP A 104 8.44 -68.60 -2.02
N LYS A 105 7.53 -68.69 -3.01
CA LYS A 105 6.53 -67.68 -3.39
C LYS A 105 7.13 -66.33 -3.74
N VAL A 106 8.35 -66.33 -4.28
CA VAL A 106 9.05 -65.17 -4.78
C VAL A 106 8.74 -64.99 -6.27
N PHE A 107 8.44 -63.76 -6.67
CA PHE A 107 8.22 -63.41 -8.07
C PHE A 107 9.45 -63.77 -8.92
N ASN A 108 9.23 -64.47 -10.03
CA ASN A 108 10.23 -64.73 -11.05
C ASN A 108 9.59 -64.68 -12.43
N LEU A 109 10.35 -64.22 -13.42
CA LEU A 109 9.92 -64.13 -14.81
C LEU A 109 11.11 -64.42 -15.74
N ARG A 110 11.03 -65.51 -16.49
CA ARG A 110 11.94 -65.79 -17.60
C ARG A 110 11.79 -64.71 -18.67
N LEU A 111 12.89 -64.04 -19.01
CA LEU A 111 12.89 -63.06 -20.08
C LEU A 111 12.91 -63.79 -21.43
N PRO A 112 12.10 -63.39 -22.43
CA PRO A 112 12.01 -64.07 -23.73
C PRO A 112 13.21 -63.72 -24.62
N LEU A 113 14.41 -64.13 -24.21
CA LEU A 113 15.67 -63.88 -24.89
C LEU A 113 16.65 -65.04 -24.68
N ASP A 114 17.30 -65.46 -25.76
CA ASP A 114 18.24 -66.60 -25.78
C ASP A 114 19.69 -66.12 -25.55
N TYR A 115 19.88 -65.19 -24.60
CA TYR A 115 21.17 -64.59 -24.28
C TYR A 115 21.36 -64.52 -22.77
N ALA A 116 22.60 -64.60 -22.29
CA ALA A 116 22.95 -64.36 -20.88
C ALA A 116 23.82 -63.10 -20.76
N PHE A 117 23.22 -61.91 -20.96
CA PHE A 117 23.95 -60.64 -20.84
C PHE A 117 24.49 -60.42 -19.43
N HIS A 118 25.59 -59.66 -19.31
CA HIS A 118 26.25 -59.36 -18.02
C HIS A 118 26.74 -60.60 -17.27
N SER A 119 27.14 -61.63 -18.02
CA SER A 119 27.66 -62.88 -17.45
C SER A 119 28.92 -63.37 -18.18
N LEU A 120 29.52 -64.45 -17.67
CA LEU A 120 30.62 -65.19 -18.29
C LEU A 120 30.35 -65.57 -19.76
N ALA A 121 29.08 -65.72 -20.15
CA ALA A 121 28.69 -66.01 -21.54
C ALA A 121 29.16 -64.93 -22.54
N MET A 122 29.48 -63.72 -22.06
CA MET A 122 30.00 -62.62 -22.88
C MET A 122 31.54 -62.64 -23.04
N ASN A 123 32.30 -63.40 -22.25
CA ASN A 123 33.77 -63.43 -22.31
C ASN A 123 34.35 -63.64 -23.73
N PRO A 124 33.77 -64.49 -24.60
CA PRO A 124 34.33 -64.73 -25.93
C PRO A 124 34.45 -63.50 -26.83
N ILE A 125 33.66 -62.45 -26.59
CA ILE A 125 33.60 -61.26 -27.45
C ILE A 125 34.50 -60.10 -26.99
N GLU A 126 35.19 -60.25 -25.84
CA GLU A 126 36.00 -59.20 -25.21
C GLU A 126 37.04 -58.59 -26.15
N SER A 127 37.94 -59.43 -26.69
CA SER A 127 39.08 -58.96 -27.49
C SER A 127 38.64 -58.28 -28.78
N GLU A 128 37.60 -58.78 -29.42
CA GLU A 128 37.08 -58.22 -30.67
C GLU A 128 36.38 -56.88 -30.43
N LEU A 129 35.56 -56.78 -29.37
CA LEU A 129 34.87 -55.56 -28.99
C LEU A 129 35.85 -54.42 -28.66
N ILE A 130 36.86 -54.71 -27.83
CA ILE A 130 37.87 -53.71 -27.46
C ILE A 130 38.59 -53.20 -28.71
N ASN A 131 38.97 -54.10 -29.62
CA ASN A 131 39.68 -53.71 -30.84
C ASN A 131 38.83 -52.86 -31.81
N VAL A 132 37.54 -53.17 -32.00
CA VAL A 132 36.67 -52.38 -32.92
C VAL A 132 36.30 -51.01 -32.34
N LEU A 133 36.32 -50.88 -31.01
CA LEU A 133 36.01 -49.63 -30.29
C LEU A 133 37.25 -48.83 -29.84
N LYS A 134 38.47 -49.31 -30.06
CA LYS A 134 39.72 -48.65 -29.59
C LYS A 134 39.88 -47.20 -30.02
N ASP A 135 39.31 -46.82 -31.18
CA ASP A 135 39.41 -45.48 -31.74
C ASP A 135 38.31 -44.52 -31.25
N LEU A 136 37.48 -44.94 -30.28
CA LEU A 136 36.52 -44.05 -29.63
C LEU A 136 37.24 -42.85 -29.02
N LYS A 137 36.61 -41.69 -29.10
CA LYS A 137 37.11 -40.44 -28.51
C LYS A 137 36.10 -39.87 -27.52
N PRO A 138 35.93 -40.49 -26.34
CA PRO A 138 35.06 -39.95 -25.33
C PRO A 138 35.57 -38.58 -24.85
N THR A 139 34.65 -37.67 -24.59
CA THR A 139 34.95 -36.33 -24.09
C THR A 139 34.33 -36.11 -22.72
N SER A 140 34.76 -35.05 -22.02
CA SER A 140 34.13 -34.67 -20.76
C SER A 140 32.62 -34.44 -20.93
N ALA A 141 31.83 -35.00 -20.01
CA ALA A 141 30.38 -34.95 -20.06
C ALA A 141 29.86 -33.56 -19.66
N THR A 142 29.01 -32.97 -20.51
CA THR A 142 28.35 -31.68 -20.21
C THR A 142 27.17 -31.81 -19.26
N ILE A 143 26.60 -33.01 -19.17
CA ILE A 143 25.52 -33.36 -18.23
C ILE A 143 26.03 -34.55 -17.40
N PRO A 144 25.89 -34.54 -16.06
CA PRO A 144 26.29 -35.64 -15.19
C PRO A 144 25.83 -37.00 -15.72
N PHE A 145 26.79 -37.91 -15.93
CA PHE A 145 26.53 -39.29 -16.35
C PHE A 145 26.69 -40.23 -15.15
N ILE A 146 25.60 -40.88 -14.75
CA ILE A 146 25.60 -41.86 -13.68
C ILE A 146 25.71 -43.25 -14.28
N SER A 147 26.86 -43.89 -14.06
CA SER A 147 27.18 -45.22 -14.57
C SER A 147 26.49 -46.29 -13.74
N THR A 148 25.83 -47.23 -14.41
CA THR A 148 25.33 -48.48 -13.84
C THR A 148 26.36 -49.59 -13.88
N VAL A 149 27.55 -49.37 -14.45
CA VAL A 149 28.68 -50.29 -14.27
C VAL A 149 29.32 -50.10 -12.89
N THR A 150 29.44 -48.85 -12.44
CA THR A 150 30.11 -48.48 -11.18
C THR A 150 29.15 -48.05 -10.08
N GLY A 151 27.88 -47.79 -10.42
CA GLY A 151 26.84 -47.32 -9.49
C GLY A 151 26.97 -45.84 -9.06
N LYS A 152 27.89 -45.08 -9.67
CA LYS A 152 28.21 -43.69 -9.31
C LYS A 152 28.42 -42.81 -10.55
N GLN A 153 28.53 -41.49 -10.35
CA GLN A 153 28.93 -40.57 -11.40
C GLN A 153 30.33 -40.91 -11.94
N LEU A 154 30.48 -40.85 -13.27
CA LEU A 154 31.74 -41.12 -13.97
C LEU A 154 32.08 -39.94 -14.90
N ASN A 155 33.37 -39.67 -15.12
CA ASN A 155 33.78 -38.69 -16.13
C ASN A 155 33.55 -39.28 -17.53
N GLY A 156 33.06 -38.46 -18.46
CA GLY A 156 32.76 -38.90 -19.82
C GLY A 156 33.99 -39.42 -20.59
N GLU A 157 35.18 -38.94 -20.25
CA GLU A 157 36.46 -39.41 -20.82
C GLU A 157 36.78 -40.87 -20.50
N GLU A 158 36.17 -41.41 -19.43
CA GLU A 158 36.36 -42.80 -18.99
C GLU A 158 35.51 -43.80 -19.80
N LEU A 159 34.65 -43.35 -20.72
CA LEU A 159 33.77 -44.21 -21.53
C LEU A 159 34.49 -44.87 -22.73
N THR A 160 35.66 -45.45 -22.47
CA THR A 160 36.56 -46.06 -23.46
C THR A 160 36.07 -47.44 -23.93
N SER A 161 36.80 -48.07 -24.86
CA SER A 161 36.56 -49.46 -25.28
C SER A 161 36.47 -50.44 -24.11
N GLU A 162 37.32 -50.25 -23.09
CA GLU A 162 37.37 -51.07 -21.90
C GLU A 162 36.10 -50.88 -21.06
N TYR A 163 35.63 -49.64 -20.91
CA TYR A 163 34.36 -49.37 -20.22
C TYR A 163 33.18 -50.07 -20.89
N TRP A 164 33.10 -50.02 -22.23
CA TRP A 164 32.01 -50.68 -22.95
C TRP A 164 32.07 -52.21 -22.87
N TRP A 165 33.27 -52.78 -22.75
CA TRP A 165 33.43 -54.19 -22.38
C TRP A 165 32.89 -54.47 -20.98
N GLU A 166 33.29 -53.66 -19.99
CA GLU A 166 32.78 -53.79 -18.63
C GLU A 166 31.25 -53.63 -18.56
N ASN A 167 30.66 -52.72 -19.34
CA ASN A 167 29.21 -52.54 -19.44
C ASN A 167 28.46 -53.75 -20.00
N ILE A 168 29.12 -54.61 -20.78
CA ILE A 168 28.52 -55.84 -21.31
C ILE A 168 28.73 -57.01 -20.35
N ARG A 169 29.83 -57.01 -19.59
CA ARG A 169 30.25 -58.13 -18.76
C ARG A 169 29.82 -58.04 -17.30
N LYS A 170 29.90 -56.86 -16.68
CA LYS A 170 29.62 -56.67 -15.25
C LYS A 170 28.12 -56.50 -14.97
N PRO A 171 27.63 -56.85 -13.77
CA PRO A 171 26.23 -56.62 -13.39
C PRO A 171 25.84 -55.15 -13.48
N VAL A 172 24.59 -54.90 -13.91
CA VAL A 172 24.00 -53.58 -13.94
C VAL A 172 23.62 -53.12 -12.52
N GLN A 173 24.39 -52.18 -11.96
CA GLN A 173 24.20 -51.54 -10.65
C GLN A 173 23.13 -50.42 -10.68
N PHE A 174 21.96 -50.69 -11.26
CA PHE A 174 20.91 -49.68 -11.47
C PHE A 174 20.34 -49.15 -10.14
N CYS A 175 20.14 -50.02 -9.15
CA CYS A 175 19.69 -49.66 -7.80
C CYS A 175 20.63 -48.62 -7.15
N GLN A 176 21.95 -48.88 -7.21
CA GLN A 176 22.95 -47.98 -6.64
C GLN A 176 23.03 -46.65 -7.39
N ALA A 177 22.97 -46.69 -8.72
CA ALA A 177 22.97 -45.49 -9.56
C ALA A 177 21.72 -44.61 -9.31
N LEU A 178 20.54 -45.23 -9.15
CA LEU A 178 19.32 -44.49 -8.76
C LEU A 178 19.43 -43.87 -7.36
N ASN A 179 20.01 -44.59 -6.40
CA ASN A 179 20.25 -44.05 -5.06
C ASN A 179 21.14 -42.80 -5.09
N THR A 180 22.13 -42.74 -5.99
CA THR A 180 22.95 -41.55 -6.20
C THR A 180 22.10 -40.37 -6.65
N LEU A 181 21.27 -40.56 -7.70
CA LEU A 181 20.39 -39.51 -8.22
C LEU A 181 19.36 -39.01 -7.19
N LEU A 182 18.72 -39.92 -6.45
CA LEU A 182 17.73 -39.56 -5.44
C LEU A 182 18.34 -38.77 -4.28
N LYS A 183 19.57 -39.13 -3.84
CA LYS A 183 20.30 -38.39 -2.79
C LYS A 183 20.67 -36.97 -3.21
N GLU A 184 20.89 -36.75 -4.51
CA GLU A 184 21.15 -35.42 -5.09
C GLU A 184 19.88 -34.57 -5.24
N GLY A 185 18.70 -35.08 -4.83
CA GLY A 185 17.44 -34.34 -4.87
C GLY A 185 16.67 -34.45 -6.20
N ASN A 186 17.12 -35.31 -7.13
CA ASN A 186 16.42 -35.52 -8.40
C ASN A 186 15.10 -36.26 -8.15
N ASN A 187 13.98 -35.63 -8.53
CA ASN A 187 12.63 -36.13 -8.23
C ASN A 187 11.69 -36.20 -9.46
N PHE A 188 12.18 -35.96 -10.67
CA PHE A 188 11.41 -36.07 -11.90
C PHE A 188 12.21 -36.83 -12.96
N PHE A 189 11.74 -38.01 -13.36
CA PHE A 189 12.44 -38.90 -14.27
C PHE A 189 11.67 -39.07 -15.58
N ILE A 190 12.36 -38.91 -16.70
CA ILE A 190 11.83 -39.22 -18.04
C ILE A 190 12.46 -40.51 -18.52
N GLU A 191 11.66 -41.57 -18.67
CA GLU A 191 12.12 -42.85 -19.20
C GLU A 191 12.10 -42.82 -20.73
N VAL A 192 13.29 -42.67 -21.32
CA VAL A 192 13.49 -42.64 -22.77
C VAL A 192 13.67 -44.06 -23.30
N GLY A 193 12.67 -44.57 -24.01
CA GLY A 193 12.70 -45.90 -24.61
C GLY A 193 11.41 -46.23 -25.35
N ALA A 194 11.41 -47.35 -26.07
CA ALA A 194 10.26 -47.82 -26.85
C ALA A 194 9.08 -48.32 -25.98
N HIS A 195 9.33 -48.58 -24.70
CA HIS A 195 8.33 -49.01 -23.73
C HIS A 195 8.89 -48.82 -22.29
N PRO A 196 8.07 -48.37 -21.32
CA PRO A 196 8.54 -48.19 -19.95
C PRO A 196 8.72 -49.52 -19.22
N VAL A 197 9.96 -49.96 -19.10
CA VAL A 197 10.36 -51.18 -18.38
C VAL A 197 11.03 -50.88 -17.03
N LEU A 198 11.57 -49.66 -16.85
CA LEU A 198 12.31 -49.24 -15.65
C LEU A 198 11.41 -48.58 -14.61
N ARG A 199 10.22 -48.12 -15.00
CA ARG A 199 9.25 -47.44 -14.13
C ARG A 199 8.96 -48.18 -12.83
N SER A 200 8.87 -49.51 -12.84
CA SER A 200 8.63 -50.31 -11.63
C SER A 200 9.78 -50.15 -10.63
N TYR A 201 11.02 -50.30 -11.10
CA TYR A 201 12.23 -50.19 -10.27
C TYR A 201 12.44 -48.78 -9.72
N LEU A 202 12.18 -47.75 -10.53
CA LEU A 202 12.19 -46.35 -10.08
C LEU A 202 11.17 -46.12 -8.96
N ASN A 203 9.93 -46.57 -9.14
CA ASN A 203 8.88 -46.42 -8.13
C ASN A 203 9.21 -47.19 -6.84
N ASP A 204 9.88 -48.34 -6.93
CA ASP A 204 10.32 -49.09 -5.76
C ASP A 204 11.34 -48.29 -4.94
N GLN A 205 12.33 -47.69 -5.59
CA GLN A 205 13.30 -46.83 -4.92
C GLN A 205 12.65 -45.58 -4.31
N ILE A 206 11.78 -44.90 -5.05
CA ILE A 206 11.07 -43.70 -4.56
C ILE A 206 10.27 -44.02 -3.28
N ARG A 207 9.56 -45.16 -3.26
CA ARG A 207 8.82 -45.61 -2.07
C ARG A 207 9.75 -45.97 -0.92
N GLN A 208 10.86 -46.66 -1.18
CA GLN A 208 11.82 -47.05 -0.14
C GLN A 208 12.39 -45.83 0.60
N HIS A 209 12.65 -44.73 -0.12
CA HIS A 209 13.17 -43.49 0.44
C HIS A 209 12.09 -42.54 0.97
N ASN A 210 10.79 -42.91 0.89
CA ASN A 210 9.65 -42.05 1.23
C ASN A 210 9.68 -40.67 0.53
N LEU A 211 10.11 -40.64 -0.73
CA LEU A 211 10.22 -39.42 -1.52
C LEU A 211 8.98 -39.19 -2.37
N ILE A 212 8.71 -37.91 -2.69
CA ILE A 212 7.72 -37.52 -3.69
C ILE A 212 8.48 -37.29 -5.00
N ALA A 213 8.33 -38.23 -5.93
CA ALA A 213 8.94 -38.15 -7.25
C ALA A 213 8.02 -38.72 -8.33
N GLN A 214 8.20 -38.29 -9.57
CA GLN A 214 7.41 -38.72 -10.72
C GLN A 214 8.28 -39.38 -11.80
N VAL A 215 7.71 -40.38 -12.48
CA VAL A 215 8.34 -41.09 -13.60
C VAL A 215 7.40 -41.04 -14.80
N ILE A 216 7.84 -40.38 -15.87
CA ILE A 216 7.07 -40.15 -17.09
C ILE A 216 7.72 -40.93 -18.25
N PRO A 217 7.00 -41.82 -18.94
CA PRO A 217 7.51 -42.51 -20.11
C PRO A 217 7.48 -41.62 -21.36
N THR A 218 8.38 -41.84 -22.32
CA THR A 218 8.31 -41.15 -23.62
C THR A 218 7.30 -41.77 -24.57
N ILE A 219 7.32 -43.09 -24.73
CA ILE A 219 6.40 -43.85 -25.60
C ILE A 219 6.14 -45.25 -25.02
N SER A 220 5.07 -45.89 -25.46
CA SER A 220 4.69 -47.25 -25.04
C SER A 220 4.61 -48.21 -26.23
N ARG A 221 4.75 -49.52 -25.97
CA ARG A 221 4.61 -50.56 -26.97
C ARG A 221 3.27 -50.43 -27.68
N ASN A 222 3.28 -50.47 -29.02
CA ASN A 222 2.10 -50.29 -29.89
C ASN A 222 1.42 -48.91 -29.76
N GLN A 223 2.13 -47.90 -29.25
CA GLN A 223 1.68 -46.51 -29.10
C GLN A 223 2.83 -45.56 -29.48
N ASP A 224 3.22 -45.58 -30.75
CA ASP A 224 4.34 -44.82 -31.32
C ASP A 224 3.93 -43.45 -31.91
N SER A 225 2.81 -42.90 -31.44
CA SER A 225 2.30 -41.61 -31.91
C SER A 225 3.10 -40.43 -31.34
N ILE A 226 3.14 -39.33 -32.10
CA ILE A 226 3.67 -38.04 -31.62
C ILE A 226 2.91 -37.56 -30.38
N ASP A 227 1.64 -37.91 -30.23
CA ASP A 227 0.80 -37.54 -29.09
C ASP A 227 1.35 -38.06 -27.75
N GLU A 228 1.94 -39.25 -27.71
CA GLU A 228 2.56 -39.79 -26.49
C GLU A 228 3.78 -38.95 -26.07
N LEU A 229 4.58 -38.53 -27.06
CA LEU A 229 5.71 -37.64 -26.80
C LEU A 229 5.23 -36.25 -26.34
N GLN A 230 4.14 -35.73 -26.91
CA GLN A 230 3.53 -34.46 -26.47
C GLN A 230 2.98 -34.54 -25.05
N LYS A 231 2.37 -35.67 -24.66
CA LYS A 231 1.93 -35.91 -23.27
C LYS A 231 3.12 -35.90 -22.30
N CYS A 232 4.23 -36.52 -22.67
CA CYS A 232 5.46 -36.49 -21.89
C CYS A 232 5.96 -35.04 -21.69
N VAL A 233 5.97 -34.24 -22.76
CA VAL A 233 6.35 -32.82 -22.71
C VAL A 233 5.39 -32.02 -21.81
N ALA A 234 4.09 -32.18 -22.00
CA ALA A 234 3.08 -31.49 -21.19
C ALA A 234 3.19 -31.84 -19.69
N ALA A 235 3.40 -33.11 -19.37
CA ALA A 235 3.65 -33.55 -17.99
C ALA A 235 4.91 -32.90 -17.39
N THR A 236 5.96 -32.76 -18.19
CA THR A 236 7.21 -32.09 -17.77
C THR A 236 6.97 -30.59 -17.47
N ILE A 237 6.16 -29.92 -18.28
CA ILE A 237 5.77 -28.51 -18.05
C ILE A 237 4.90 -28.39 -16.78
N MET A 238 3.88 -29.23 -16.63
CA MET A 238 2.97 -29.22 -15.47
C MET A 238 3.69 -29.53 -14.15
N ALA A 239 4.74 -30.35 -14.20
CA ALA A 239 5.57 -30.65 -13.04
C ALA A 239 6.52 -29.50 -12.64
N GLY A 240 6.59 -28.42 -13.42
CA GLY A 240 7.53 -27.32 -13.18
C GLY A 240 8.99 -27.68 -13.47
N ALA A 241 9.23 -28.76 -14.22
CA ALA A 241 10.57 -29.28 -14.51
C ALA A 241 11.24 -28.60 -15.73
N VAL A 242 10.67 -27.51 -16.24
CA VAL A 242 11.22 -26.69 -17.34
C VAL A 242 11.19 -25.22 -17.00
N GLU A 243 12.08 -24.45 -17.61
CA GLU A 243 12.00 -22.99 -17.58
C GLU A 243 10.86 -22.49 -18.47
N LEU A 244 9.82 -21.93 -17.86
CA LEU A 244 8.66 -21.41 -18.58
C LEU A 244 9.03 -20.32 -19.60
N LYS A 245 10.10 -19.54 -19.36
CA LYS A 245 10.59 -18.52 -20.30
C LYS A 245 11.00 -19.08 -21.67
N GLN A 246 11.41 -20.35 -21.75
CA GLN A 246 11.78 -20.96 -23.02
C GLN A 246 10.54 -21.31 -23.87
N TRP A 247 9.43 -21.63 -23.22
CA TRP A 247 8.16 -22.00 -23.85
C TRP A 247 7.23 -20.81 -24.06
N PHE A 248 7.32 -19.82 -23.16
CA PHE A 248 6.57 -18.57 -23.17
C PHE A 248 7.56 -17.40 -23.17
N PRO A 249 8.34 -17.20 -24.26
CA PRO A 249 9.42 -16.20 -24.33
C PRO A 249 8.90 -14.76 -24.43
N THR A 250 7.63 -14.60 -24.78
CA THR A 250 6.96 -13.31 -24.88
C THR A 250 5.88 -13.21 -23.81
N PRO A 251 5.71 -12.06 -23.15
CA PRO A 251 4.58 -11.82 -22.28
C PRO A 251 3.28 -11.93 -23.11
N GLY A 252 2.45 -12.92 -22.80
CA GLY A 252 1.12 -13.05 -23.41
C GLY A 252 0.12 -12.05 -22.83
N ASN A 253 -0.97 -11.82 -23.55
CA ASN A 253 -2.11 -11.08 -23.00
C ASN A 253 -2.69 -11.86 -21.80
N ARG A 254 -2.93 -11.18 -20.67
CA ARG A 254 -3.64 -11.79 -19.54
C ARG A 254 -5.09 -12.01 -19.93
N LEU A 255 -5.50 -13.28 -20.03
CA LEU A 255 -6.88 -13.67 -20.23
C LEU A 255 -7.46 -14.11 -18.89
N GLU A 256 -8.69 -13.66 -18.60
CA GLU A 256 -9.42 -14.09 -17.41
C GLU A 256 -9.91 -15.53 -17.62
N LEU A 257 -9.35 -16.47 -16.84
CA LEU A 257 -9.78 -17.88 -16.85
C LEU A 257 -10.80 -18.12 -15.74
N PRO A 258 -11.68 -19.13 -15.86
CA PRO A 258 -12.53 -19.56 -14.76
C PRO A 258 -11.70 -19.76 -13.49
N LEU A 259 -12.12 -19.14 -12.39
CA LEU A 259 -11.48 -19.29 -11.09
C LEU A 259 -11.58 -20.73 -10.60
N TYR A 260 -10.73 -21.08 -9.63
CA TYR A 260 -10.77 -22.38 -8.97
C TYR A 260 -12.21 -22.72 -8.51
N ALA A 261 -12.75 -23.81 -9.05
CA ALA A 261 -14.08 -24.27 -8.70
C ALA A 261 -14.06 -24.89 -7.30
N PHE A 262 -14.24 -24.07 -6.28
CA PHE A 262 -14.38 -24.54 -4.90
C PHE A 262 -15.48 -25.60 -4.82
N GLN A 263 -15.18 -26.72 -4.16
CA GLN A 263 -16.19 -27.70 -3.77
C GLN A 263 -17.04 -27.06 -2.66
N ARG A 264 -18.17 -26.48 -3.05
CA ARG A 264 -19.05 -25.71 -2.16
C ARG A 264 -19.82 -26.63 -1.22
N GLU A 265 -19.16 -27.10 -0.17
CA GLU A 265 -19.79 -27.82 0.93
C GLU A 265 -20.17 -26.87 2.06
N ARG A 266 -21.38 -27.06 2.61
CA ARG A 266 -21.92 -26.18 3.66
C ARG A 266 -21.38 -26.63 5.02
N HIS A 267 -20.26 -26.06 5.47
CA HIS A 267 -19.70 -26.27 6.80
C HIS A 267 -20.19 -25.20 7.80
N TRP A 268 -21.48 -25.22 8.14
CA TRP A 268 -22.06 -24.37 9.19
C TRP A 268 -22.42 -25.20 10.41
N LEU A 269 -22.07 -24.74 11.61
CA LEU A 269 -22.51 -25.38 12.85
C LEU A 269 -24.05 -25.22 12.97
N PRO A 270 -24.80 -26.32 13.19
CA PRO A 270 -26.25 -26.22 13.35
C PRO A 270 -26.61 -25.51 14.65
N ILE A 271 -27.60 -24.62 14.60
CA ILE A 271 -28.13 -23.93 15.78
C ILE A 271 -28.81 -24.99 16.67
N THR A 272 -28.25 -25.24 17.85
CA THR A 272 -28.88 -26.00 18.93
C THR A 272 -29.68 -25.09 19.85
N THR A 273 -30.58 -25.66 20.66
CA THR A 273 -31.33 -24.95 21.71
C THR A 273 -30.43 -24.19 22.69
N GLU A 274 -29.26 -24.73 23.03
CA GLU A 274 -28.27 -24.04 23.87
C GLU A 274 -27.60 -22.87 23.14
N SER A 275 -27.41 -22.98 21.83
CA SER A 275 -26.78 -21.94 21.01
C SER A 275 -27.74 -20.84 20.53
N HIS A 276 -29.05 -21.07 20.60
CA HIS A 276 -30.07 -20.14 20.08
C HIS A 276 -29.96 -18.75 20.74
N GLN A 277 -29.69 -18.65 22.04
CA GLN A 277 -29.53 -17.35 22.73
C GLN A 277 -28.11 -16.77 22.70
N LEU A 278 -27.13 -17.55 22.22
CA LEU A 278 -25.72 -17.14 22.15
C LEU A 278 -25.30 -16.72 20.73
N LEU A 279 -25.87 -17.37 19.71
CA LEU A 279 -25.54 -17.14 18.28
C LEU A 279 -26.64 -16.38 17.52
N GLN A 280 -27.91 -16.51 17.90
CA GLN A 280 -29.02 -15.71 17.38
C GLN A 280 -29.60 -14.85 18.49
N ARG A 281 -28.95 -13.71 18.74
CA ARG A 281 -29.51 -12.73 19.66
C ARG A 281 -30.65 -12.02 18.93
N ASP A 282 -31.88 -12.15 19.43
CA ASP A 282 -33.01 -11.42 18.87
C ASP A 282 -32.74 -9.91 19.03
N SER A 283 -32.53 -9.24 17.89
CA SER A 283 -32.39 -7.78 17.89
C SER A 283 -33.71 -7.19 18.35
N VAL A 284 -33.65 -6.33 19.38
CA VAL A 284 -34.84 -5.71 19.94
C VAL A 284 -35.18 -4.37 19.28
N HIS A 285 -34.19 -3.77 18.60
CA HIS A 285 -34.35 -2.53 17.84
C HIS A 285 -33.19 -2.38 16.84
N PRO A 286 -33.41 -1.87 15.61
CA PRO A 286 -32.40 -1.83 14.56
C PRO A 286 -31.06 -1.21 14.97
N LEU A 287 -31.06 -0.10 15.72
CA LEU A 287 -29.82 0.58 16.15
C LEU A 287 -29.35 0.19 17.55
N LEU A 288 -30.26 -0.21 18.45
CA LEU A 288 -29.89 -0.60 19.82
C LEU A 288 -29.28 -2.01 19.83
N GLY A 289 -29.68 -2.84 18.87
CA GLY A 289 -29.20 -4.20 18.71
C GLY A 289 -29.88 -5.18 19.65
N ALA A 290 -29.12 -6.18 20.08
CA ALA A 290 -29.63 -7.27 20.89
C ALA A 290 -29.23 -7.12 22.35
N LYS A 291 -30.13 -7.54 23.24
CA LYS A 291 -29.89 -7.50 24.68
C LYS A 291 -28.87 -8.57 25.08
N LEU A 292 -27.87 -8.21 25.89
CA LEU A 292 -26.89 -9.16 26.39
C LEU A 292 -27.46 -9.98 27.56
N PRO A 293 -27.41 -11.33 27.52
CA PRO A 293 -27.86 -12.16 28.62
C PRO A 293 -26.97 -11.94 29.85
N LEU A 294 -27.55 -12.05 31.05
CA LEU A 294 -26.93 -11.84 32.38
C LEU A 294 -26.75 -10.37 32.82
N GLN A 295 -26.99 -9.39 31.94
CA GLN A 295 -27.00 -7.97 32.30
C GLN A 295 -28.38 -7.35 32.03
N SER A 296 -28.92 -6.60 32.98
CA SER A 296 -30.34 -6.23 32.96
C SER A 296 -30.69 -5.20 31.88
N LEU A 297 -29.76 -4.30 31.53
CA LEU A 297 -30.00 -3.18 30.62
C LEU A 297 -28.74 -2.85 29.79
N LEU A 298 -28.14 -3.91 29.22
CA LEU A 298 -27.02 -3.79 28.32
C LEU A 298 -27.40 -4.35 26.94
N TRP A 299 -27.13 -3.59 25.90
CA TRP A 299 -27.34 -3.98 24.52
C TRP A 299 -26.06 -3.85 23.71
N GLU A 300 -25.92 -4.73 22.72
CA GLU A 300 -24.81 -4.71 21.78
C GLU A 300 -25.35 -4.80 20.35
N ASN A 301 -24.77 -3.99 19.47
CA ASN A 301 -25.09 -3.99 18.06
C ASN A 301 -23.84 -3.89 17.20
N GLN A 302 -23.95 -4.30 15.94
CA GLN A 302 -22.94 -4.10 14.93
C GLN A 302 -23.50 -3.11 13.89
N ILE A 303 -22.82 -1.99 13.71
CA ILE A 303 -23.23 -0.92 12.80
C ILE A 303 -22.18 -0.74 11.72
N ASP A 304 -22.63 -0.82 10.47
CA ASP A 304 -21.89 -0.42 9.28
C ASP A 304 -22.85 -0.05 8.14
N THR A 305 -22.27 0.47 7.06
CA THR A 305 -23.01 0.92 5.87
C THR A 305 -23.48 -0.21 4.96
N ALA A 306 -23.07 -1.46 5.19
CA ALA A 306 -23.59 -2.62 4.46
C ALA A 306 -24.87 -3.16 5.11
N LEU A 307 -24.92 -3.20 6.44
CA LEU A 307 -26.08 -3.61 7.25
C LEU A 307 -27.17 -2.52 7.26
N PHE A 308 -26.77 -1.25 7.32
CA PHE A 308 -27.69 -0.10 7.28
C PHE A 308 -27.28 0.84 6.14
N PRO A 309 -27.62 0.53 4.88
CA PRO A 309 -27.21 1.32 3.71
C PRO A 309 -27.57 2.80 3.78
N TRP A 310 -28.69 3.14 4.41
CA TRP A 310 -29.13 4.52 4.57
C TRP A 310 -28.19 5.36 5.45
N LEU A 311 -27.37 4.76 6.32
CA LEU A 311 -26.37 5.51 7.10
C LEU A 311 -25.26 6.10 6.22
N ALA A 312 -25.00 5.53 5.04
CA ALA A 312 -24.00 6.05 4.10
C ALA A 312 -24.34 7.44 3.55
N ASP A 313 -25.62 7.84 3.67
CA ASP A 313 -26.13 9.13 3.23
C ASP A 313 -25.87 10.25 4.25
N HIS A 314 -25.40 9.96 5.47
CA HIS A 314 -25.03 10.98 6.45
C HIS A 314 -23.52 11.28 6.39
N LYS A 315 -23.13 12.17 5.47
CA LYS A 315 -21.73 12.58 5.31
C LYS A 315 -21.46 13.96 5.87
N VAL A 316 -20.43 14.05 6.70
CA VAL A 316 -19.94 15.28 7.32
C VAL A 316 -18.49 15.45 6.88
N GLY A 317 -18.22 16.46 6.04
CA GLY A 317 -16.97 16.53 5.27
C GLY A 317 -16.88 15.37 4.29
N ASP A 318 -15.78 14.63 4.34
CA ASP A 318 -15.52 13.48 3.46
C ASP A 318 -15.87 12.13 4.09
N SER A 319 -16.24 12.14 5.38
CA SER A 319 -16.47 10.93 6.17
C SER A 319 -17.96 10.63 6.32
N VAL A 320 -18.31 9.35 6.29
CA VAL A 320 -19.62 8.89 6.76
C VAL A 320 -19.59 8.87 8.28
N VAL A 321 -20.43 9.69 8.91
CA VAL A 321 -20.48 9.83 10.36
C VAL A 321 -21.85 9.35 10.84
N PHE A 322 -21.89 8.58 11.92
CA PHE A 322 -23.15 8.18 12.55
C PHE A 322 -23.90 9.44 13.02
N PRO A 323 -25.19 9.60 12.67
CA PRO A 323 -25.92 10.83 12.95
C PRO A 323 -26.12 11.04 14.45
N GLY A 324 -26.09 12.31 14.89
CA GLY A 324 -26.45 12.66 16.27
C GLY A 324 -27.89 12.23 16.62
N ALA A 325 -28.79 12.30 15.63
CA ALA A 325 -30.14 11.77 15.72
C ALA A 325 -30.18 10.24 15.99
N GLY A 326 -29.17 9.49 15.55
CA GLY A 326 -29.03 8.06 15.83
C GLY A 326 -28.73 7.78 17.30
N PHE A 327 -27.86 8.59 17.93
CA PHE A 327 -27.61 8.46 19.38
C PHE A 327 -28.86 8.81 20.20
N VAL A 328 -29.62 9.82 19.78
CA VAL A 328 -30.90 10.16 20.41
C VAL A 328 -31.88 8.99 20.33
N GLU A 329 -32.02 8.38 19.16
CA GLU A 329 -32.92 7.23 18.97
C GLU A 329 -32.51 6.02 19.82
N MET A 330 -31.21 5.73 19.92
CA MET A 330 -30.70 4.67 20.81
C MET A 330 -31.01 4.97 22.28
N ALA A 331 -30.79 6.21 22.73
CA ALA A 331 -31.07 6.62 24.10
C ALA A 331 -32.56 6.59 24.44
N LEU A 332 -33.43 7.01 23.51
CA LEU A 332 -34.89 6.93 23.67
C LEU A 332 -35.36 5.47 23.81
N ASN A 333 -34.85 4.56 22.99
CA ASN A 333 -35.19 3.15 23.11
C ASN A 333 -34.67 2.53 24.41
N ALA A 334 -33.42 2.85 24.83
CA ALA A 334 -32.88 2.40 26.11
C ALA A 334 -33.72 2.92 27.30
N ALA A 335 -34.11 4.20 27.26
CA ALA A 335 -35.01 4.80 28.25
C ALA A 335 -36.39 4.12 28.27
N ALA A 336 -36.92 3.73 27.11
CA ALA A 336 -38.21 3.04 26.99
C ALA A 336 -38.16 1.59 27.54
N TYR A 337 -36.98 0.96 27.60
CA TYR A 337 -36.75 -0.30 28.30
C TYR A 337 -36.59 -0.13 29.80
N PHE A 338 -36.02 0.99 30.24
CA PHE A 338 -35.90 1.34 31.66
C PHE A 338 -37.27 1.64 32.29
N HIS A 339 -38.09 2.45 31.62
CA HIS A 339 -39.49 2.73 32.02
C HIS A 339 -40.44 2.67 30.81
N PRO A 340 -41.23 1.58 30.66
CA PRO A 340 -42.22 1.46 29.60
C PRO A 340 -43.43 2.40 29.82
N ASN A 341 -43.35 3.63 29.30
CA ASN A 341 -44.42 4.62 29.31
C ASN A 341 -44.83 5.02 27.89
N GLU A 342 -46.00 5.66 27.74
CA GLU A 342 -46.46 6.23 26.47
C GLU A 342 -45.60 7.41 26.01
N THR A 343 -44.96 8.09 26.96
CA THR A 343 -44.01 9.17 26.74
C THR A 343 -42.65 8.80 27.28
N VAL A 344 -41.61 9.05 26.50
CA VAL A 344 -40.21 8.79 26.85
C VAL A 344 -39.48 10.12 26.98
N GLU A 345 -38.65 10.22 28.00
CA GLU A 345 -37.90 11.44 28.30
C GLU A 345 -36.45 11.15 28.67
N VAL A 346 -35.55 11.85 27.98
CA VAL A 346 -34.10 11.76 28.14
C VAL A 346 -33.56 13.16 28.40
N GLU A 347 -32.70 13.29 29.42
CA GLU A 347 -32.02 14.52 29.80
C GLU A 347 -30.52 14.43 29.54
N ASP A 348 -29.88 15.59 29.40
CA ASP A 348 -28.44 15.76 29.37
C ASP A 348 -27.73 14.84 28.34
N LEU A 349 -28.36 14.61 27.18
CA LEU A 349 -27.74 13.80 26.12
C LEU A 349 -26.59 14.60 25.51
N GLU A 350 -25.37 14.12 25.67
CA GLU A 350 -24.13 14.76 25.24
C GLU A 350 -23.32 13.82 24.36
N ILE A 351 -22.99 14.29 23.16
CA ILE A 351 -22.16 13.58 22.18
C ILE A 351 -20.71 13.94 22.47
N LEU A 352 -19.96 12.96 22.99
CA LEU A 352 -18.59 13.12 23.44
C LEU A 352 -17.59 12.96 22.30
N SER A 353 -17.85 12.02 21.40
CA SER A 353 -17.01 11.76 20.23
C SER A 353 -17.84 11.26 19.05
N PRO A 354 -17.51 11.66 17.81
CA PRO A 354 -18.20 11.19 16.63
C PRO A 354 -17.90 9.70 16.39
N LEU A 355 -18.86 8.97 15.84
CA LEU A 355 -18.67 7.60 15.38
C LEU A 355 -18.53 7.59 13.85
N ILE A 356 -17.32 7.34 13.35
CA ILE A 356 -17.03 7.26 11.91
C ILE A 356 -17.32 5.84 11.41
N LEU A 357 -18.03 5.74 10.29
CA LEU A 357 -18.39 4.47 9.65
C LEU A 357 -17.57 4.29 8.36
N GLU A 358 -16.79 3.21 8.30
CA GLU A 358 -15.97 2.88 7.12
C GLU A 358 -16.68 1.82 6.27
N GLN A 359 -16.50 1.85 4.94
CA GLN A 359 -17.22 0.96 4.02
C GLN A 359 -16.97 -0.54 4.25
N ASN A 360 -15.83 -0.91 4.84
CA ASN A 360 -15.42 -2.32 5.02
C ASN A 360 -15.06 -2.67 6.47
N GLN A 361 -15.38 -1.82 7.44
CA GLN A 361 -15.12 -2.10 8.86
C GLN A 361 -16.35 -1.81 9.71
N SER A 362 -16.90 -2.87 10.32
CA SER A 362 -18.01 -2.71 11.25
C SER A 362 -17.54 -2.18 12.61
N LYS A 363 -18.38 -1.32 13.19
CA LYS A 363 -18.22 -0.86 14.56
C LYS A 363 -19.16 -1.66 15.46
N VAL A 364 -18.62 -2.17 16.57
CA VAL A 364 -19.43 -2.75 17.64
C VAL A 364 -19.81 -1.61 18.57
N ILE A 365 -21.11 -1.43 18.80
CA ILE A 365 -21.65 -0.42 19.70
C ILE A 365 -22.29 -1.12 20.88
N GLN A 366 -22.03 -0.59 22.06
CA GLN A 366 -22.63 -1.02 23.31
C GLN A 366 -23.40 0.15 23.92
N THR A 367 -24.64 -0.13 24.32
CA THR A 367 -25.47 0.81 25.08
C THR A 367 -25.75 0.19 26.43
N ASP A 368 -25.29 0.85 27.49
CA ASP A 368 -25.48 0.45 28.87
C ASP A 368 -26.39 1.46 29.58
N THR A 369 -27.29 0.99 30.42
CA THR A 369 -28.13 1.84 31.27
C THR A 369 -28.04 1.37 32.71
N ASP A 370 -27.57 2.25 33.59
CA ASP A 370 -27.49 1.96 35.01
C ASP A 370 -28.91 1.78 35.58
N PRO A 371 -29.25 0.62 36.17
CA PRO A 371 -30.59 0.32 36.68
C PRO A 371 -31.00 1.16 37.89
N VAL A 372 -30.04 1.82 38.56
CA VAL A 372 -30.25 2.63 39.78
C VAL A 372 -30.31 4.11 39.44
N THR A 373 -29.32 4.63 38.70
CA THR A 373 -29.23 6.08 38.41
C THR A 373 -29.99 6.49 37.17
N GLY A 374 -30.23 5.55 36.25
CA GLY A 374 -30.77 5.85 34.92
C GLY A 374 -29.75 6.51 33.99
N ASP A 375 -28.46 6.48 34.31
CA ASP A 375 -27.43 6.98 33.41
C ASP A 375 -27.27 6.02 32.22
N ILE A 376 -27.31 6.57 31.02
CA ILE A 376 -27.14 5.86 29.75
C ILE A 376 -25.75 6.19 29.21
N SER A 377 -24.97 5.16 28.88
CA SER A 377 -23.70 5.30 28.19
C SER A 377 -23.71 4.53 26.87
N ILE A 378 -23.24 5.18 25.81
CA ILE A 378 -23.08 4.58 24.48
C ILE A 378 -21.60 4.68 24.11
N ALA A 379 -20.99 3.52 23.88
CA ALA A 379 -19.58 3.41 23.50
C ALA A 379 -19.44 2.49 22.29
N SER A 380 -18.37 2.67 21.53
CA SER A 380 -18.07 1.87 20.36
C SER A 380 -16.61 1.44 20.31
N ARG A 381 -16.34 0.38 19.55
CA ARG A 381 -14.99 -0.06 19.20
C ARG A 381 -15.01 -0.70 17.82
N SER A 382 -13.85 -0.79 17.18
CA SER A 382 -13.74 -1.58 15.95
C SER A 382 -13.93 -3.08 16.26
N HIS A 383 -14.41 -3.85 15.29
CA HIS A 383 -14.69 -5.28 15.46
C HIS A 383 -13.43 -6.13 15.80
N THR A 384 -12.22 -5.58 15.67
CA THR A 384 -10.99 -6.20 16.16
C THR A 384 -10.94 -6.16 17.69
N LEU A 385 -10.89 -7.34 18.33
CA LEU A 385 -10.97 -7.53 19.80
C LEU A 385 -9.89 -6.79 20.62
N SER A 386 -8.89 -6.16 20.00
CA SER A 386 -7.74 -5.51 20.63
C SER A 386 -7.88 -4.00 20.89
N GLN A 387 -9.00 -3.37 20.49
CA GLN A 387 -9.22 -1.93 20.72
C GLN A 387 -10.09 -1.68 21.96
N GLU A 388 -9.72 -0.64 22.73
CA GLU A 388 -10.50 -0.16 23.87
C GLU A 388 -11.83 0.48 23.43
N TRP A 389 -12.83 0.46 24.31
CA TRP A 389 -14.11 1.12 24.08
C TRP A 389 -13.95 2.63 24.10
N SER A 390 -14.35 3.28 23.01
CA SER A 390 -14.38 4.73 22.87
C SER A 390 -15.75 5.26 23.28
N PRO A 391 -15.85 6.18 24.26
CA PRO A 391 -17.13 6.75 24.68
C PRO A 391 -17.67 7.70 23.62
N ASN A 392 -18.88 7.46 23.11
CA ASN A 392 -19.49 8.28 22.06
C ASN A 392 -20.57 9.21 22.59
N CYS A 393 -21.45 8.72 23.47
CA CYS A 393 -22.58 9.50 23.97
C CYS A 393 -22.87 9.13 25.43
N LYS A 394 -23.31 10.12 26.21
CA LYS A 394 -23.90 9.93 27.55
C LYS A 394 -25.25 10.60 27.60
N ALA A 395 -26.17 10.07 28.37
CA ALA A 395 -27.49 10.66 28.61
C ALA A 395 -28.03 10.16 29.95
N ARG A 396 -29.20 10.65 30.38
CA ARG A 396 -29.90 10.14 31.56
C ARG A 396 -31.39 9.99 31.29
N VAL A 397 -31.98 8.89 31.72
CA VAL A 397 -33.44 8.70 31.70
C VAL A 397 -34.07 9.31 32.95
N THR A 398 -35.22 9.97 32.78
CA THR A 398 -36.00 10.49 33.91
C THR A 398 -36.97 9.43 34.44
N HIS A 399 -37.13 9.36 35.76
CA HIS A 399 -37.99 8.34 36.40
C HIS A 399 -39.50 8.60 36.25
N GLN A 400 -39.92 9.84 35.97
CA GLN A 400 -41.31 10.21 35.78
C GLN A 400 -41.43 11.33 34.73
N SER A 401 -41.91 11.00 33.54
CA SER A 401 -42.32 11.99 32.54
C SER A 401 -43.84 12.16 32.57
N THR A 402 -44.30 13.40 32.72
CA THR A 402 -45.74 13.73 32.70
C THR A 402 -46.25 14.06 31.29
N GLY A 403 -45.35 14.11 30.29
CA GLY A 403 -45.70 14.47 28.91
C GLY A 403 -46.20 15.92 28.72
N ALA A 404 -46.22 16.75 29.76
CA ALA A 404 -46.77 18.11 29.71
C ALA A 404 -46.11 18.99 28.63
N THR A 405 -44.82 18.78 28.35
CA THR A 405 -44.07 19.51 27.31
C THR A 405 -44.59 19.24 25.90
N LEU A 406 -45.31 18.13 25.68
CA LEU A 406 -45.91 17.72 24.42
C LEU A 406 -47.32 18.31 24.20
N GLU A 407 -47.88 19.04 25.17
CA GLU A 407 -49.17 19.75 25.00
C GLU A 407 -48.99 21.05 24.20
N ARG A 408 -48.48 20.93 22.97
CA ARG A 408 -48.20 22.04 22.05
C ARG A 408 -49.04 21.92 20.78
N THR A 409 -49.48 23.06 20.27
CA THR A 409 -50.25 23.13 19.01
C THR A 409 -49.30 23.40 17.85
N ALA A 410 -49.47 22.67 16.74
CA ALA A 410 -48.72 22.92 15.52
C ALA A 410 -48.83 24.40 15.07
N PRO A 411 -47.72 25.04 14.67
CA PRO A 411 -47.74 26.39 14.14
C PRO A 411 -48.51 26.45 12.82
N LYS A 412 -49.20 27.58 12.58
CA LYS A 412 -49.90 27.80 11.31
C LYS A 412 -48.88 28.01 10.19
N ILE A 413 -49.07 27.29 9.08
CA ILE A 413 -48.26 27.46 7.87
C ILE A 413 -48.42 28.90 7.35
N PRO A 414 -47.33 29.63 7.05
CA PRO A 414 -47.40 30.98 6.49
C PRO A 414 -48.13 31.01 5.14
N THR A 415 -48.91 32.06 4.90
CA THR A 415 -49.60 32.29 3.61
C THR A 415 -48.72 32.93 2.55
N ARG A 416 -47.49 33.33 2.91
CA ARG A 416 -46.48 33.86 1.99
C ARG A 416 -45.76 32.74 1.23
N ALA A 417 -45.12 33.09 0.12
CA ALA A 417 -44.32 32.15 -0.67
C ALA A 417 -43.25 31.45 0.19
N ILE A 418 -42.88 30.23 -0.20
CA ILE A 418 -41.80 29.47 0.44
C ILE A 418 -40.47 30.21 0.30
N ASP A 419 -39.61 30.07 1.30
CA ASP A 419 -38.27 30.68 1.28
C ASP A 419 -37.20 29.70 0.77
N PHE A 420 -37.44 28.40 0.92
CA PHE A 420 -36.59 27.34 0.39
C PHE A 420 -37.42 26.07 0.14
N ASP A 421 -36.92 25.28 -0.81
CA ASP A 421 -37.35 23.91 -1.10
C ASP A 421 -36.27 22.91 -0.67
N GLY A 422 -36.53 21.62 -0.80
CA GLY A 422 -35.56 20.57 -0.45
C GLY A 422 -34.24 20.67 -1.21
N GLU A 423 -34.26 21.03 -2.50
CA GLU A 423 -33.04 21.11 -3.32
C GLU A 423 -32.15 22.29 -2.89
N SER A 424 -32.74 23.46 -2.69
CA SER A 424 -32.02 24.64 -2.18
C SER A 424 -31.54 24.45 -0.75
N HIS A 425 -32.28 23.71 0.09
CA HIS A 425 -31.83 23.32 1.42
C HIS A 425 -30.58 22.44 1.37
N LEU A 426 -30.57 21.38 0.56
CA LEU A 426 -29.40 20.49 0.41
C LEU A 426 -28.18 21.22 -0.18
N LYS A 427 -28.39 22.15 -1.12
CA LYS A 427 -27.31 23.01 -1.62
C LYS A 427 -26.71 23.87 -0.51
N LEU A 428 -27.55 24.40 0.38
CA LEU A 428 -27.11 25.20 1.50
C LEU A 428 -26.34 24.36 2.53
N THR A 429 -26.80 23.16 2.89
CA THR A 429 -26.05 22.25 3.78
C THR A 429 -24.71 21.85 3.15
N GLN A 430 -24.67 21.59 1.84
CA GLN A 430 -23.45 21.26 1.12
C GLN A 430 -22.43 22.41 1.15
N SER A 431 -22.90 23.66 1.09
CA SER A 431 -22.02 24.84 1.22
C SER A 431 -21.32 24.93 2.58
N ALA A 432 -21.97 24.41 3.63
CA ALA A 432 -21.41 24.26 4.97
C ALA A 432 -20.50 23.03 5.13
N GLY A 433 -20.34 22.19 4.10
CA GLY A 433 -19.56 20.93 4.17
C GLY A 433 -20.36 19.71 4.63
N LEU A 434 -21.70 19.81 4.71
CA LEU A 434 -22.59 18.73 5.11
C LEU A 434 -23.27 18.13 3.87
N GLN A 435 -22.88 16.91 3.49
CA GLN A 435 -23.27 16.27 2.24
C GLN A 435 -24.28 15.15 2.49
N TYR A 436 -25.55 15.51 2.60
CA TYR A 436 -26.63 14.54 2.85
C TYR A 436 -27.09 13.84 1.56
N GLY A 437 -27.29 12.53 1.64
CA GLY A 437 -27.89 11.70 0.60
C GLY A 437 -29.40 11.52 0.77
N PRO A 438 -30.03 10.67 -0.07
CA PRO A 438 -31.49 10.51 -0.13
C PRO A 438 -32.18 10.20 1.20
N ALA A 439 -31.60 9.37 2.07
CA ALA A 439 -32.20 9.02 3.36
C ALA A 439 -32.28 10.19 4.37
N PHE A 440 -31.45 11.22 4.18
CA PHE A 440 -31.35 12.40 5.04
C PHE A 440 -31.92 13.66 4.36
N SER A 441 -32.81 13.48 3.38
CA SER A 441 -33.40 14.53 2.55
C SER A 441 -34.91 14.66 2.76
N ALA A 442 -35.38 14.74 4.03
CA ALA A 442 -36.81 14.78 4.32
C ALA A 442 -37.44 16.18 4.19
N VAL A 443 -36.65 17.24 4.11
CA VAL A 443 -37.16 18.61 3.94
C VAL A 443 -37.78 18.78 2.56
N GLU A 444 -39.09 19.02 2.51
CA GLU A 444 -39.80 19.29 1.25
C GLU A 444 -39.76 20.79 0.91
N LEU A 445 -40.11 21.62 1.89
CA LEU A 445 -40.11 23.09 1.77
C LEU A 445 -40.10 23.74 3.16
N GLY A 446 -39.77 25.03 3.21
CA GLY A 446 -39.85 25.78 4.46
C GLY A 446 -39.83 27.28 4.35
N TRP A 447 -39.96 27.90 5.52
CA TRP A 447 -39.95 29.34 5.76
C TRP A 447 -38.98 29.62 6.90
N TYR A 448 -38.29 30.74 6.83
CA TYR A 448 -37.44 31.18 7.92
C TYR A 448 -37.63 32.67 8.21
N ASP A 449 -37.30 33.04 9.44
CA ASP A 449 -37.11 34.42 9.89
C ASP A 449 -35.80 34.49 10.71
N GLU A 450 -35.54 35.61 11.38
CA GLU A 450 -34.29 35.81 12.13
C GLU A 450 -34.12 34.80 13.30
N ASN A 451 -35.21 34.33 13.90
CA ASN A 451 -35.18 33.54 15.13
C ASN A 451 -35.92 32.20 15.03
N GLN A 452 -36.53 31.88 13.90
CA GLN A 452 -37.32 30.68 13.71
C GLN A 452 -37.21 30.15 12.27
N VAL A 453 -37.16 28.82 12.14
CA VAL A 453 -37.33 28.09 10.89
C VAL A 453 -38.50 27.14 11.03
N LEU A 454 -39.36 27.11 10.02
CA LEU A 454 -40.48 26.17 9.91
C LEU A 454 -40.32 25.38 8.62
N ALA A 455 -40.36 24.06 8.68
CA ALA A 455 -40.24 23.22 7.49
C ALA A 455 -41.28 22.12 7.47
N ARG A 456 -41.81 21.83 6.27
CA ARG A 456 -42.61 20.65 5.99
C ARG A 456 -41.69 19.51 5.63
N LEU A 457 -41.92 18.36 6.26
CA LEU A 457 -41.14 17.15 6.10
C LEU A 457 -41.96 16.09 5.35
N THR A 458 -41.32 15.37 4.45
CA THR A 458 -41.88 14.18 3.78
C THR A 458 -40.91 13.03 3.96
N CYS A 459 -41.43 11.85 4.34
CA CYS A 459 -40.61 10.65 4.50
C CYS A 459 -39.92 10.27 3.17
N PRO A 460 -38.58 10.18 3.13
CA PRO A 460 -37.86 9.74 1.95
C PRO A 460 -38.18 8.28 1.58
N ALA A 461 -38.31 8.01 0.28
CA ALA A 461 -38.62 6.67 -0.23
C ALA A 461 -37.59 5.60 0.16
N SER A 462 -36.33 5.99 0.40
CA SER A 462 -35.23 5.09 0.80
C SER A 462 -35.39 4.51 2.20
N ILE A 463 -36.15 5.17 3.09
CA ILE A 463 -36.32 4.74 4.50
C ILE A 463 -37.77 4.46 4.88
N HIS A 464 -38.74 4.72 3.98
CA HIS A 464 -40.17 4.56 4.24
C HIS A 464 -40.57 3.16 4.77
N GLN A 465 -39.91 2.09 4.33
CA GLN A 465 -40.27 0.73 4.78
C GLN A 465 -39.85 0.44 6.22
N GLN A 466 -38.94 1.23 6.79
CA GLN A 466 -38.33 0.98 8.10
C GLN A 466 -38.82 1.95 9.18
N THR A 467 -39.56 3.01 8.81
CA THR A 467 -39.93 4.08 9.75
C THR A 467 -40.76 3.63 10.95
N ASP A 468 -41.50 2.53 10.82
CA ASP A 468 -42.34 1.97 11.88
C ASP A 468 -41.53 1.24 12.96
N GLU A 469 -40.25 0.94 12.70
CA GLU A 469 -39.34 0.27 13.64
C GLU A 469 -38.65 1.27 14.60
N PHE A 470 -38.81 2.57 14.37
CA PHE A 470 -38.15 3.66 15.09
C PHE A 470 -39.15 4.55 15.82
N ILE A 471 -38.77 5.08 16.98
CA ILE A 471 -39.53 6.15 17.66
C ILE A 471 -39.42 7.44 16.85
N LEU A 472 -38.18 7.82 16.48
CA LEU A 472 -37.88 8.89 15.54
C LEU A 472 -36.82 8.39 14.57
N HIS A 473 -37.22 8.07 13.34
CA HIS A 473 -36.26 7.61 12.33
C HIS A 473 -35.13 8.65 12.13
N PRO A 474 -33.85 8.31 12.32
CA PRO A 474 -32.76 9.28 12.33
C PRO A 474 -32.65 10.13 11.07
N GLY A 475 -32.92 9.57 9.89
CA GLY A 475 -32.95 10.34 8.63
C GLY A 475 -33.96 11.50 8.62
N ILE A 476 -35.16 11.31 9.19
CA ILE A 476 -36.19 12.36 9.22
C ILE A 476 -35.90 13.36 10.34
N PHE A 477 -35.51 12.87 11.51
CA PHE A 477 -35.18 13.74 12.64
C PHE A 477 -33.95 14.60 12.33
N ASP A 478 -32.89 14.03 11.75
CA ASP A 478 -31.70 14.77 11.36
C ASP A 478 -32.03 15.81 10.27
N SER A 479 -32.94 15.52 9.34
CA SER A 479 -33.45 16.54 8.40
C SER A 479 -34.06 17.77 9.09
N ALA A 480 -34.66 17.60 10.29
CA ALA A 480 -35.11 18.73 11.11
C ALA A 480 -33.95 19.44 11.82
N ILE A 481 -32.91 18.73 12.24
CA ILE A 481 -31.66 19.28 12.80
C ILE A 481 -30.94 20.16 11.76
N GLN A 482 -30.90 19.71 10.50
CA GLN A 482 -30.28 20.42 9.38
C GLN A 482 -30.82 21.84 9.17
N LEU A 483 -32.06 22.12 9.60
CA LEU A 483 -32.68 23.45 9.50
C LEU A 483 -31.87 24.55 10.19
N VAL A 484 -30.98 24.20 11.13
CA VAL A 484 -30.07 25.12 11.80
C VAL A 484 -29.21 25.93 10.81
N VAL A 485 -28.91 25.36 9.64
CA VAL A 485 -28.11 26.00 8.59
C VAL A 485 -28.73 27.30 8.09
N HIS A 486 -30.06 27.44 8.20
CA HIS A 486 -30.77 28.65 7.76
C HIS A 486 -30.48 29.87 8.64
N PHE A 487 -30.05 29.68 9.89
CA PHE A 487 -29.59 30.79 10.75
C PHE A 487 -28.19 31.29 10.40
N LEU A 488 -27.50 30.62 9.47
CA LEU A 488 -26.09 30.85 9.11
C LEU A 488 -25.91 31.28 7.64
N ARG A 489 -26.99 31.50 6.89
CA ARG A 489 -26.94 31.76 5.44
C ARG A 489 -25.96 32.88 5.06
N ASN A 490 -26.02 34.01 5.78
CA ASN A 490 -25.16 35.17 5.50
C ASN A 490 -23.67 34.90 5.79
N GLU A 491 -23.37 33.99 6.72
CA GLU A 491 -21.99 33.65 7.11
C GLU A 491 -21.41 32.60 6.15
N LEU A 492 -22.23 31.66 5.68
CA LEU A 492 -21.83 30.64 4.70
C LEU A 492 -21.55 31.21 3.30
N GLU A 493 -22.13 32.37 2.96
CA GLU A 493 -21.82 33.12 1.74
C GLU A 493 -20.45 33.82 1.80
N GLN A 494 -19.88 34.04 3.00
CA GLN A 494 -18.64 34.78 3.22
C GLN A 494 -17.47 33.91 3.73
N ALA A 495 -17.75 32.78 4.40
CA ALA A 495 -16.75 31.90 4.99
C ALA A 495 -16.89 30.46 4.44
N SER A 496 -15.87 29.98 3.74
CA SER A 496 -15.83 28.62 3.22
C SER A 496 -15.49 27.61 4.32
N GLY A 497 -16.41 26.68 4.64
CA GLY A 497 -16.09 25.43 5.33
C GLY A 497 -16.38 25.33 6.84
N THR A 498 -17.19 26.20 7.44
CA THR A 498 -17.63 26.04 8.85
C THR A 498 -19.04 25.42 8.92
N ALA A 499 -19.15 24.24 9.52
CA ALA A 499 -20.41 23.56 9.82
C ALA A 499 -20.78 23.71 11.31
N PHE A 500 -22.06 23.59 11.62
CA PHE A 500 -22.54 23.50 13.00
C PHE A 500 -23.16 22.12 13.23
N ILE A 501 -22.56 21.33 14.12
CA ILE A 501 -23.03 19.97 14.45
C ILE A 501 -23.63 19.94 15.85
N PRO A 502 -24.68 19.11 16.09
CA PRO A 502 -25.25 18.96 17.43
C PRO A 502 -24.25 18.28 18.35
N VAL A 503 -24.05 18.83 19.55
CA VAL A 503 -23.16 18.24 20.57
C VAL A 503 -23.90 17.91 21.86
N ARG A 504 -25.06 18.52 22.10
CA ARG A 504 -25.83 18.30 23.32
C ARG A 504 -27.32 18.60 23.12
N PHE A 505 -28.17 17.79 23.74
CA PHE A 505 -29.60 17.99 23.87
C PHE A 505 -29.93 18.02 25.36
N GLY A 506 -30.37 19.18 25.86
CA GLY A 506 -30.64 19.33 27.29
C GLY A 506 -31.79 18.45 27.76
N ARG A 507 -32.91 18.45 27.01
CA ARG A 507 -34.07 17.63 27.33
C ARG A 507 -34.79 17.20 26.05
N ILE A 508 -35.14 15.93 25.95
CA ILE A 508 -35.82 15.31 24.81
C ILE A 508 -37.06 14.61 25.34
N VAL A 509 -38.24 14.99 24.87
CA VAL A 509 -39.52 14.35 25.24
C VAL A 509 -40.22 13.89 23.97
N VAL A 510 -40.61 12.61 23.91
CA VAL A 510 -41.21 12.00 22.71
C VAL A 510 -42.41 11.11 23.06
N ARG A 511 -43.43 11.09 22.20
CA ARG A 511 -44.54 10.11 22.24
C ARG A 511 -44.13 8.82 21.53
N ARG A 512 -44.22 7.68 22.21
CA ARG A 512 -43.81 6.36 21.67
C ARG A 512 -44.85 5.75 20.73
N ASN A 513 -46.14 6.03 20.95
CA ASN A 513 -47.26 5.36 20.29
C ASN A 513 -47.91 6.19 19.16
N THR A 514 -47.17 7.11 18.52
CA THR A 514 -47.68 7.79 17.33
C THR A 514 -47.41 6.91 16.12
N SER A 515 -48.45 6.31 15.53
CA SER A 515 -48.38 5.69 14.18
C SER A 515 -48.11 6.71 13.06
N SER A 516 -47.80 7.95 13.42
CA SER A 516 -47.72 9.12 12.56
C SER A 516 -46.27 9.62 12.56
N GLN A 517 -45.70 9.78 11.36
CA GLN A 517 -44.37 10.35 11.18
C GLN A 517 -44.41 11.89 11.28
N PRO A 518 -43.31 12.54 11.66
CA PRO A 518 -43.26 14.00 11.68
C PRO A 518 -43.37 14.57 10.27
N THR A 519 -44.35 15.45 10.06
CA THR A 519 -44.58 16.14 8.77
C THR A 519 -44.32 17.64 8.87
N LEU A 520 -44.14 18.18 10.07
CA LEU A 520 -43.83 19.58 10.31
C LEU A 520 -42.80 19.72 11.43
N ALA A 521 -41.73 20.48 11.16
CA ALA A 521 -40.70 20.79 12.14
C ALA A 521 -40.62 22.30 12.37
N ARG A 522 -40.56 22.70 13.64
CA ARG A 522 -40.26 24.07 14.07
C ARG A 522 -38.94 24.09 14.83
N LEU A 523 -37.99 24.89 14.35
CA LEU A 523 -36.74 25.17 15.02
C LEU A 523 -36.70 26.65 15.43
N GLN A 524 -36.45 26.92 16.71
CA GLN A 524 -36.36 28.26 17.27
C GLN A 524 -34.94 28.52 17.78
N LEU A 525 -34.32 29.61 17.33
CA LEU A 525 -33.03 30.09 17.83
C LEU A 525 -33.23 30.78 19.19
N LEU A 526 -32.52 30.30 20.21
CA LEU A 526 -32.54 30.87 21.56
C LEU A 526 -31.32 31.76 21.81
N ARG A 527 -30.15 31.33 21.33
CA ARG A 527 -28.89 32.08 21.44
C ARG A 527 -27.97 31.75 20.27
N LYS A 528 -27.28 32.76 19.74
CA LYS A 528 -26.25 32.63 18.71
C LYS A 528 -24.93 33.23 19.20
N SER A 529 -23.84 32.49 19.04
CA SER A 529 -22.46 32.98 19.19
C SER A 529 -21.61 32.47 18.01
N PRO A 530 -20.39 32.97 17.80
CA PRO A 530 -19.55 32.57 16.66
C PRO A 530 -19.26 31.06 16.59
N HIS A 531 -19.20 30.40 17.75
CA HIS A 531 -18.84 28.98 17.85
C HIS A 531 -19.94 28.07 18.40
N SER A 532 -21.13 28.62 18.69
CA SER A 532 -22.22 27.85 19.30
C SER A 532 -23.60 28.42 18.98
N LEU A 533 -24.55 27.53 18.70
CA LEU A 533 -25.97 27.87 18.58
C LEU A 533 -26.75 27.10 19.63
N LEU A 534 -27.68 27.77 20.29
CA LEU A 534 -28.64 27.13 21.18
C LEU A 534 -30.03 27.28 20.57
N THR A 535 -30.73 26.16 20.42
CA THR A 535 -32.05 26.11 19.78
C THR A 535 -33.03 25.27 20.58
N ARG A 536 -34.32 25.45 20.27
CA ARG A 536 -35.41 24.56 20.66
C ARG A 536 -36.03 23.98 19.39
N MET A 537 -36.31 22.69 19.39
CA MET A 537 -36.96 22.00 18.27
C MET A 537 -38.27 21.35 18.69
N GLU A 538 -39.24 21.35 17.80
CA GLU A 538 -40.52 20.65 17.97
C GLU A 538 -40.92 19.99 16.66
N LEU A 539 -41.45 18.76 16.76
CA LEU A 539 -41.93 17.98 15.64
C LEU A 539 -43.42 17.68 15.79
N PHE A 540 -44.17 17.78 14.69
CA PHE A 540 -45.62 17.56 14.64
C PHE A 540 -45.99 16.59 13.53
N ASP A 541 -47.06 15.82 13.74
CA ASP A 541 -47.65 14.94 12.72
C ASP A 541 -48.58 15.70 11.75
N GLU A 542 -49.15 14.98 10.78
CA GLU A 542 -50.10 15.52 9.79
C GLU A 542 -51.41 16.04 10.42
N GLN A 543 -51.78 15.59 11.62
CA GLN A 543 -52.92 16.12 12.38
C GLN A 543 -52.55 17.35 13.22
N GLY A 544 -51.27 17.72 13.28
CA GLY A 544 -50.75 18.84 14.06
C GLY A 544 -50.54 18.51 15.54
N VAL A 545 -50.48 17.24 15.91
CA VAL A 545 -50.15 16.77 17.26
C VAL A 545 -48.64 16.80 17.44
N CYS A 546 -48.17 17.31 18.59
CA CYS A 546 -46.75 17.33 18.90
C CYS A 546 -46.24 15.92 19.25
N ILE A 547 -45.30 15.43 18.44
CA ILE A 547 -44.66 14.12 18.55
C ILE A 547 -43.45 14.21 19.49
N ALA A 548 -42.61 15.23 19.29
CA ALA A 548 -41.35 15.38 20.00
C ALA A 548 -41.03 16.85 20.29
N VAL A 549 -40.42 17.10 21.44
CA VAL A 549 -39.85 18.40 21.83
C VAL A 549 -38.44 18.21 22.34
N MET A 550 -37.52 19.02 21.83
CA MET A 550 -36.12 19.04 22.22
C MET A 550 -35.77 20.45 22.69
N GLU A 551 -35.44 20.55 23.97
CA GLU A 551 -35.02 21.81 24.60
C GLU A 551 -33.49 21.85 24.75
N ASP A 552 -32.96 23.06 24.66
CA ASP A 552 -31.53 23.34 24.80
C ASP A 552 -30.64 22.50 23.88
N VAL A 553 -31.03 22.40 22.61
CA VAL A 553 -30.23 21.74 21.56
C VAL A 553 -29.06 22.65 21.20
N ARG A 554 -27.87 22.24 21.61
CA ARG A 554 -26.62 22.98 21.42
C ARG A 554 -25.86 22.43 20.23
N PHE A 555 -25.53 23.33 19.32
CA PHE A 555 -24.63 23.08 18.20
C PHE A 555 -23.28 23.76 18.45
N LYS A 556 -22.20 23.16 17.98
CA LYS A 556 -20.86 23.77 17.96
C LYS A 556 -20.34 23.90 16.53
N SER A 557 -19.58 24.96 16.27
CA SER A 557 -18.91 25.16 14.99
C SER A 557 -17.73 24.19 14.85
N VAL A 558 -17.61 23.55 13.68
CA VAL A 558 -16.48 22.70 13.28
C VAL A 558 -16.07 23.09 11.87
N ARG A 559 -14.76 23.20 11.60
CA ARG A 559 -14.25 23.42 10.25
C ARG A 559 -14.13 22.08 9.53
N LEU A 560 -14.73 21.97 8.36
CA LEU A 560 -14.70 20.78 7.51
C LEU A 560 -13.81 21.05 6.31
N HIS A 561 -12.79 20.23 6.11
CA HIS A 561 -11.96 20.28 4.91
C HIS A 561 -12.83 19.86 3.70
N LYS A 562 -12.85 20.68 2.64
CA LYS A 562 -13.43 20.32 1.36
C LYS A 562 -12.43 19.45 0.61
N SER A 563 -12.77 18.19 0.33
CA SER A 563 -12.14 17.50 -0.80
C SER A 563 -12.89 17.82 -2.10
N GLU A 564 -12.16 18.29 -3.11
CA GLU A 564 -12.70 18.50 -4.45
C GLU A 564 -12.93 17.13 -5.13
N HIS A 565 -14.10 16.53 -4.91
CA HIS A 565 -14.51 15.36 -5.68
C HIS A 565 -15.01 15.78 -7.08
N HIS A 566 -14.13 15.69 -8.09
CA HIS A 566 -14.52 15.79 -9.49
C HIS A 566 -15.33 14.56 -9.92
N LYS A 567 -16.55 14.76 -10.42
CA LYS A 567 -17.28 13.75 -11.21
C LYS A 567 -16.68 13.69 -12.61
N LEU A 568 -16.15 12.52 -12.99
CA LEU A 568 -15.64 12.24 -14.33
C LEU A 568 -16.81 12.30 -15.34
N ALA A 569 -16.86 13.36 -16.14
CA ALA A 569 -17.89 13.58 -17.16
C ALA A 569 -17.45 13.14 -18.57
N PHE A 570 -16.14 13.10 -18.84
CA PHE A 570 -15.56 12.85 -20.15
C PHE A 570 -14.08 12.44 -20.05
N LEU A 571 -13.63 11.57 -20.95
CA LEU A 571 -12.25 11.13 -21.12
C LEU A 571 -11.65 11.81 -22.37
N ASN A 572 -10.61 12.63 -22.18
CA ASN A 572 -9.84 13.20 -23.28
C ASN A 572 -8.54 12.41 -23.49
N TYR A 573 -8.25 12.03 -24.73
CA TYR A 573 -6.99 11.38 -25.08
C TYR A 573 -6.03 12.44 -25.66
N HIS A 574 -5.00 12.79 -24.90
CA HIS A 574 -3.90 13.62 -25.39
C HIS A 574 -2.76 12.73 -25.88
N LEU A 575 -2.41 12.83 -27.17
CA LEU A 575 -1.24 12.19 -27.73
C LEU A 575 -0.01 13.04 -27.40
N THR A 576 0.87 12.53 -26.55
CA THR A 576 2.11 13.20 -26.16
C THR A 576 3.27 12.74 -27.05
N PRO A 577 4.02 13.64 -27.72
CA PRO A 577 5.17 13.27 -28.54
C PRO A 577 6.30 12.65 -27.71
N VAL A 578 7.02 11.66 -28.27
CA VAL A 578 8.23 11.10 -27.65
C VAL A 578 9.40 12.09 -27.84
N ASN A 579 9.64 12.85 -26.77
CA ASN A 579 10.73 13.78 -26.39
C ASN A 579 11.78 14.27 -27.42
N SER A 580 11.84 15.61 -27.52
CA SER A 580 13.08 16.40 -27.50
C SER A 580 13.68 16.36 -26.09
N THR A 581 14.99 16.19 -25.96
CA THR A 581 15.73 16.22 -24.68
C THR A 581 16.18 17.63 -24.27
N ALA A 582 15.86 18.66 -25.04
CA ALA A 582 16.32 20.02 -24.80
C ALA A 582 15.59 20.67 -23.61
N LEU A 583 16.35 21.06 -22.60
CA LEU A 583 15.89 21.85 -21.46
C LEU A 583 15.86 23.33 -21.87
N ALA A 584 14.92 24.10 -21.35
CA ALA A 584 14.90 25.54 -21.57
C ALA A 584 16.00 26.25 -20.76
N ASP A 585 16.83 27.06 -21.42
CA ASP A 585 17.88 27.90 -20.80
C ASP A 585 17.28 29.19 -20.23
N THR A 586 16.49 29.07 -19.16
CA THR A 586 15.91 30.25 -18.48
C THR A 586 16.04 30.14 -16.97
N SER A 587 16.76 31.08 -16.36
CA SER A 587 16.77 31.24 -14.90
C SER A 587 15.39 31.68 -14.40
N LEU A 588 14.76 30.84 -13.56
CA LEU A 588 13.41 31.05 -13.02
C LEU A 588 13.39 31.86 -11.71
N ASN A 589 14.58 32.14 -11.16
CA ASN A 589 14.73 32.49 -9.74
C ASN A 589 14.04 33.82 -9.39
N SER A 590 14.28 34.86 -10.18
CA SER A 590 13.68 36.19 -9.94
C SER A 590 12.16 36.18 -10.04
N GLN A 591 11.61 35.42 -10.99
CA GLN A 591 10.17 35.29 -11.17
C GLN A 591 9.54 34.49 -10.03
N LEU A 592 10.18 33.40 -9.59
CA LEU A 592 9.77 32.62 -8.44
C LEU A 592 9.65 33.49 -7.19
N GLN A 593 10.70 34.27 -6.89
CA GLN A 593 10.71 35.21 -5.76
C GLN A 593 9.54 36.20 -5.85
N GLN A 594 9.35 36.82 -7.03
CA GLN A 594 8.30 37.81 -7.23
C GLN A 594 6.89 37.24 -7.02
N GLN A 595 6.61 36.04 -7.57
CA GLN A 595 5.27 35.46 -7.48
C GLN A 595 4.92 35.02 -6.05
N ILE A 596 5.87 34.41 -5.33
CA ILE A 596 5.69 34.03 -3.92
C ILE A 596 5.50 35.27 -3.06
N MET A 597 6.33 36.30 -3.23
CA MET A 597 6.21 37.56 -2.48
C MET A 597 4.85 38.23 -2.69
N THR A 598 4.38 38.26 -3.94
CA THR A 598 3.09 38.87 -4.27
C THR A 598 1.92 38.12 -3.61
N ALA A 599 1.94 36.78 -3.61
CA ALA A 599 0.89 35.98 -2.98
C ALA A 599 0.93 36.12 -1.44
N GLY A 600 2.11 36.03 -0.83
CA GLY A 600 2.25 36.09 0.63
C GLY A 600 1.82 37.43 1.23
N LEU A 601 2.07 38.55 0.53
CA LEU A 601 1.61 39.88 0.98
C LEU A 601 0.08 40.05 0.92
N GLN A 602 -0.62 39.25 0.10
CA GLN A 602 -2.08 39.29 -0.02
C GLN A 602 -2.79 38.44 1.03
N GLN A 603 -2.11 37.44 1.59
CA GLN A 603 -2.70 36.45 2.48
C GLN A 603 -2.13 36.53 3.90
N THR A 604 -2.76 37.34 4.74
CA THR A 604 -2.19 37.73 6.03
C THR A 604 -2.90 37.12 7.24
N GLU A 605 -4.16 36.75 7.15
CA GLU A 605 -5.00 36.49 8.33
C GLU A 605 -4.60 35.22 9.11
N ALA A 606 -4.35 34.10 8.43
CA ALA A 606 -4.04 32.83 9.09
C ALA A 606 -2.61 32.80 9.69
N ALA A 607 -1.63 33.30 8.94
CA ALA A 607 -0.26 33.47 9.44
C ALA A 607 -0.22 34.41 10.65
N ASN A 608 -0.90 35.56 10.57
CA ASN A 608 -0.99 36.52 11.67
C ASN A 608 -1.67 35.91 12.91
N ARG A 609 -2.67 35.04 12.74
CA ARG A 609 -3.33 34.40 13.89
C ARG A 609 -2.38 33.45 14.61
N PHE A 610 -1.61 32.66 13.87
CA PHE A 610 -0.61 31.77 14.49
C PHE A 610 0.44 32.58 15.25
N SER A 611 1.08 33.55 14.60
CA SER A 611 2.21 34.29 15.19
C SER A 611 1.80 35.23 16.33
N ASN A 612 0.61 35.84 16.27
CA ASN A 612 0.19 36.85 17.25
C ASN A 612 -0.65 36.29 18.39
N GLU A 613 -1.28 35.12 18.22
CA GLU A 613 -2.19 34.55 19.23
C GLU A 613 -1.74 33.17 19.69
N VAL A 614 -1.52 32.23 18.76
CA VAL A 614 -1.34 30.81 19.09
C VAL A 614 0.06 30.52 19.63
N GLU A 615 1.10 30.95 18.91
CA GLU A 615 2.49 30.74 19.30
C GLU A 615 2.82 31.39 20.66
N PRO A 616 2.44 32.66 20.95
CA PRO A 616 2.64 33.24 22.28
C PRO A 616 1.91 32.49 23.39
N LEU A 617 0.74 31.90 23.13
CA LEU A 617 0.02 31.09 24.12
C LEU A 617 0.68 29.74 24.35
N LEU A 618 1.27 29.12 23.31
CA LEU A 618 2.07 27.90 23.44
C LEU A 618 3.36 28.16 24.22
N GLU A 619 4.01 29.30 23.99
CA GLU A 619 5.17 29.73 24.78
C GLU A 619 4.80 29.94 26.25
N ASN A 620 3.69 30.65 26.52
CA ASN A 620 3.20 30.83 27.88
C ASN A 620 2.85 29.50 28.56
N LEU A 621 2.24 28.55 27.84
CA LEU A 621 1.99 27.20 28.35
C LEU A 621 3.31 26.56 28.83
N ILE A 622 4.38 26.65 28.03
CA ILE A 622 5.69 26.12 28.43
C ILE A 622 6.30 26.90 29.59
N PHE A 623 6.20 28.23 29.63
CA PHE A 623 6.75 29.01 30.75
C PHE A 623 6.15 28.57 32.10
N HIS A 624 4.83 28.40 32.14
CA HIS A 624 4.15 27.88 33.33
C HIS A 624 4.50 26.41 33.61
N THR A 625 4.66 25.60 32.57
CA THR A 625 5.13 24.21 32.69
C THR A 625 6.53 24.14 33.33
N LEU A 626 7.47 25.01 32.92
CA LEU A 626 8.82 25.05 33.48
C LEU A 626 8.80 25.38 34.97
N HIS A 627 7.98 26.35 35.37
CA HIS A 627 7.77 26.69 36.77
C HIS A 627 7.22 25.48 37.57
N GLU A 628 6.12 24.87 37.10
CA GLU A 628 5.49 23.71 37.75
C GLU A 628 6.46 22.52 37.84
N THR A 629 7.22 22.28 36.78
CA THR A 629 8.25 21.23 36.72
C THR A 629 9.33 21.45 37.77
N LEU A 630 9.84 22.68 37.89
CA LEU A 630 10.88 23.01 38.88
C LEU A 630 10.34 22.93 40.31
N GLN A 631 9.07 23.30 40.53
CA GLN A 631 8.41 23.13 41.82
C GLN A 631 8.27 21.65 42.19
N GLN A 632 7.86 20.79 41.25
CA GLN A 632 7.75 19.35 41.48
C GLN A 632 9.13 18.71 41.77
N ILE A 633 10.17 19.09 41.03
CA ILE A 633 11.54 18.63 41.29
C ILE A 633 12.02 19.11 42.66
N HIS A 634 11.69 20.35 43.05
CA HIS A 634 11.99 20.89 44.37
C HIS A 634 11.30 20.09 45.48
N ASP A 635 10.02 19.75 45.31
CA ASP A 635 9.25 18.99 46.28
C ASP A 635 9.80 17.56 46.46
N GLU A 636 10.32 16.95 45.40
CA GLU A 636 10.93 15.61 45.45
C GLU A 636 12.36 15.60 46.03
N LEU A 637 13.20 16.57 45.65
CA LEU A 637 14.61 16.62 46.04
C LEU A 637 14.86 17.46 47.32
N GLY A 638 13.87 18.21 47.77
CA GLY A 638 13.91 19.10 48.94
C GLY A 638 14.59 20.45 48.70
N ALA A 639 15.68 20.50 47.91
CA ALA A 639 16.32 21.73 47.45
C ALA A 639 16.80 21.58 46.01
N LEU A 640 16.69 22.64 45.19
CA LEU A 640 17.26 22.69 43.85
C LEU A 640 18.76 23.06 43.93
N ASP A 641 19.57 22.26 44.64
CA ASP A 641 21.03 22.44 44.67
C ASP A 641 21.63 22.07 43.31
N VAL A 642 22.60 22.85 42.83
CA VAL A 642 23.34 22.57 41.60
C VAL A 642 23.92 21.16 41.61
N LYS A 643 24.41 20.68 42.76
CA LYS A 643 24.97 19.32 42.88
C LYS A 643 23.94 18.22 42.72
N ASP A 644 22.73 18.41 43.23
CA ASP A 644 21.68 17.40 43.13
C ASP A 644 21.15 17.29 41.69
N LEU A 645 21.10 18.42 40.97
CA LEU A 645 20.81 18.47 39.54
C LEU A 645 21.92 17.80 38.69
N GLU A 646 23.20 18.02 39.03
CA GLU A 646 24.33 17.30 38.40
C GLU A 646 24.24 15.78 38.63
N VAL A 647 23.90 15.34 39.85
CA VAL A 647 23.70 13.92 40.16
C VAL A 647 22.52 13.34 39.38
N LEU A 648 21.43 14.10 39.21
CA LEU A 648 20.27 13.69 38.44
C LEU A 648 20.60 13.55 36.94
N GLN A 649 21.35 14.49 36.37
CA GLN A 649 21.85 14.40 34.99
C GLN A 649 22.77 13.17 34.78
N LEU A 650 23.60 12.83 35.77
CA LEU A 650 24.44 11.62 35.72
C LEU A 650 23.63 10.32 35.81
N LYS A 651 22.50 10.32 36.54
CA LYS A 651 21.61 9.16 36.63
C LYS A 651 20.79 8.95 35.35
N ASN A 652 20.43 10.04 34.68
CA ASN A 652 19.55 10.07 33.52
C ASN A 652 20.28 10.71 32.32
N PRO A 653 21.28 10.03 31.73
CA PRO A 653 22.13 10.62 30.70
C PRO A 653 21.37 10.98 29.43
N ASP A 654 20.32 10.23 29.07
CA ASP A 654 19.50 10.49 27.89
C ASP A 654 18.72 11.82 28.02
N GLN A 655 18.33 12.21 29.24
CA GLN A 655 17.57 13.44 29.53
C GLN A 655 18.44 14.59 30.06
N ALA A 656 19.77 14.40 30.14
CA ALA A 656 20.66 15.38 30.73
C ALA A 656 20.66 16.74 30.01
N LEU A 657 20.63 16.71 28.66
CA LEU A 657 20.55 17.93 27.84
C LEU A 657 19.21 18.66 28.03
N LEU A 658 18.09 17.93 28.04
CA LEU A 658 16.77 18.51 28.32
C LEU A 658 16.74 19.19 29.70
N CYS A 659 17.28 18.54 30.73
CA CYS A 659 17.39 19.10 32.07
C CYS A 659 18.24 20.39 32.09
N GLN A 660 19.36 20.42 31.37
CA GLN A 660 20.18 21.62 31.23
C GLN A 660 19.42 22.77 30.54
N GLN A 661 18.66 22.48 29.49
CA GLN A 661 17.85 23.51 28.81
C GLN A 661 16.73 24.03 29.68
N VAL A 662 16.05 23.18 30.46
CA VAL A 662 15.03 23.60 31.42
C VAL A 662 15.59 24.59 32.44
N ILE A 663 16.75 24.30 33.03
CA ILE A 663 17.40 25.20 34.01
C ILE A 663 17.84 26.50 33.34
N LYS A 664 18.46 26.41 32.16
CA LYS A 664 18.94 27.57 31.40
C LYS A 664 17.79 28.50 31.03
N HIS A 665 16.75 27.98 30.40
CA HIS A 665 15.61 28.79 29.97
C HIS A 665 14.80 29.33 31.15
N ALA A 666 14.62 28.57 32.23
CA ALA A 666 14.01 29.09 33.44
C ALA A 666 14.82 30.22 34.09
N SER A 667 16.16 30.19 33.97
CA SER A 667 17.03 31.29 34.42
C SER A 667 16.93 32.51 33.51
N ASP A 668 16.96 32.32 32.19
CA ASP A 668 16.86 33.39 31.19
C ASP A 668 15.51 34.11 31.28
N LEU A 669 14.43 33.38 31.55
CA LEU A 669 13.07 33.89 31.77
C LEU A 669 12.82 34.43 33.18
N GLN A 670 13.83 34.41 34.05
CA GLN A 670 13.73 34.84 35.45
C GLN A 670 12.63 34.11 36.24
N ILE A 671 12.37 32.84 35.94
CA ILE A 671 11.55 31.95 36.76
C ILE A 671 12.35 31.53 38.01
N ILE A 672 13.65 31.26 37.83
CA ILE A 672 14.57 30.91 38.91
C ILE A 672 15.79 31.85 38.95
N ALA A 673 16.39 31.97 40.13
CA ALA A 673 17.66 32.66 40.34
C ALA A 673 18.59 31.84 41.22
N LEU A 674 19.87 31.78 40.86
CA LEU A 674 20.90 31.09 41.65
C LEU A 674 21.29 31.93 42.88
N LYS A 675 21.07 31.40 44.08
CA LYS A 675 21.48 32.00 45.37
C LYS A 675 22.12 30.95 46.26
N ASP A 676 23.33 31.21 46.77
CA ASP A 676 24.05 30.32 47.69
C ASP A 676 24.19 28.86 47.20
N SER A 677 24.44 28.67 45.90
CA SER A 677 24.54 27.35 45.22
C SER A 677 23.24 26.56 45.07
N ALA A 678 22.09 27.16 45.35
CA ALA A 678 20.77 26.58 45.07
C ALA A 678 19.93 27.52 44.18
N TYR A 679 19.18 26.95 43.26
CA TYR A 679 18.19 27.70 42.49
C TYR A 679 16.96 27.96 43.37
N LYS A 680 16.50 29.21 43.39
CA LYS A 680 15.25 29.61 44.05
C LYS A 680 14.28 30.13 43.02
N ILE A 681 13.03 29.67 43.09
CA ILE A 681 11.92 30.20 42.30
C ILE A 681 11.66 31.64 42.76
N ASN A 682 11.52 32.56 41.81
CA ASN A 682 11.28 33.98 42.10
C ASN A 682 9.85 34.21 42.62
N GLU A 683 9.68 35.17 43.52
CA GLU A 683 8.39 35.45 44.22
C GLU A 683 7.24 35.74 43.25
N GLU A 684 7.52 36.35 42.09
CA GLU A 684 6.51 36.66 41.05
C GLU A 684 5.84 35.41 40.46
N TRP A 685 6.49 34.25 40.53
CA TRP A 685 5.96 32.98 40.02
C TRP A 685 5.32 32.11 41.11
N GLN A 686 5.61 32.39 42.40
CA GLN A 686 5.10 31.60 43.53
C GLN A 686 3.59 31.76 43.76
N ASP A 687 3.01 32.91 43.37
CA ASP A 687 1.60 33.27 43.58
C ASP A 687 0.78 33.33 42.26
N SER A 688 1.22 32.65 41.20
CA SER A 688 0.51 32.67 39.91
C SER A 688 -0.81 31.88 39.98
N GLU A 689 -1.96 32.54 39.79
CA GLU A 689 -3.29 31.90 39.73
C GLU A 689 -3.52 31.09 38.43
N ILE A 690 -2.61 31.18 37.46
CA ILE A 690 -2.73 30.55 36.15
C ILE A 690 -1.84 29.31 36.11
N ASP A 691 -2.45 28.14 35.97
CA ASP A 691 -1.75 26.87 35.74
C ASP A 691 -1.64 26.52 34.25
N SER A 692 -0.68 25.66 33.91
CA SER A 692 -0.45 25.15 32.56
C SER A 692 -1.70 24.47 31.97
N SER A 693 -2.47 23.77 32.81
CA SER A 693 -3.69 23.06 32.42
C SER A 693 -4.78 24.01 31.92
N LEU A 694 -4.94 25.19 32.53
CA LEU A 694 -5.90 26.21 32.11
C LEU A 694 -5.52 26.81 30.75
N ILE A 695 -4.23 27.09 30.54
CA ILE A 695 -3.72 27.60 29.26
C ILE A 695 -3.93 26.55 28.17
N TRP A 696 -3.60 25.28 28.44
CA TRP A 696 -3.79 24.19 27.49
C TRP A 696 -5.27 23.97 27.14
N ASN A 697 -6.15 23.94 28.14
CA ASN A 697 -7.59 23.83 27.91
C ASN A 697 -8.15 25.01 27.10
N THR A 698 -7.59 26.21 27.28
CA THR A 698 -7.94 27.40 26.49
C THR A 698 -7.46 27.26 25.04
N LEU A 699 -6.22 26.82 24.84
CA LEU A 699 -5.66 26.55 23.52
C LEU A 699 -6.49 25.52 22.74
N VAL A 700 -6.85 24.40 23.36
CA VAL A 700 -7.68 23.36 22.75
C VAL A 700 -9.10 23.87 22.44
N ARG A 701 -9.65 24.75 23.29
CA ARG A 701 -11.02 25.26 23.14
C ARG A 701 -11.14 26.36 22.09
N GLU A 702 -10.22 27.33 22.08
CA GLU A 702 -10.29 28.54 21.24
C GLU A 702 -9.55 28.38 19.90
N TYR A 703 -8.57 27.47 19.82
CA TYR A 703 -7.75 27.22 18.63
C TYR A 703 -7.75 25.73 18.21
N PRO A 704 -8.92 25.11 17.98
CA PRO A 704 -9.01 23.69 17.65
C PRO A 704 -8.31 23.32 16.33
N ASP A 705 -8.16 24.28 15.41
CA ASP A 705 -7.43 24.05 14.15
C ASP A 705 -5.95 23.73 14.43
N HIS A 706 -5.37 24.28 15.50
CA HIS A 706 -3.99 24.03 15.90
C HIS A 706 -3.87 22.82 16.85
N PHE A 707 -4.84 21.91 16.85
CA PHE A 707 -4.89 20.79 17.81
C PHE A 707 -3.59 19.99 17.87
N SER A 708 -2.98 19.66 16.73
CA SER A 708 -1.70 18.92 16.69
C SER A 708 -0.59 19.58 17.52
N LEU A 709 -0.48 20.92 17.45
CA LEU A 709 0.48 21.71 18.21
C LEU A 709 0.10 21.78 19.69
N THR A 710 -1.15 22.14 19.97
CA THR A 710 -1.66 22.31 21.34
C THR A 710 -1.62 20.99 22.12
N ASN A 711 -1.95 19.87 21.48
CA ASN A 711 -1.90 18.54 22.06
C ASN A 711 -0.46 18.10 22.31
N LEU A 712 0.47 18.37 21.40
CA LEU A 712 1.89 18.06 21.61
C LEU A 712 2.45 18.83 22.83
N ALA A 713 2.26 20.14 22.86
CA ALA A 713 2.71 21.00 23.97
C ALA A 713 2.03 20.64 25.29
N GLY A 714 0.73 20.34 25.28
CA GLY A 714 -0.01 19.92 26.48
C GLY A 714 0.42 18.56 27.01
N ARG A 715 0.70 17.58 26.13
CA ARG A 715 1.26 16.29 26.54
C ARG A 715 2.64 16.45 27.15
N CYS A 716 3.50 17.28 26.53
CA CYS A 716 4.80 17.64 27.09
C CYS A 716 4.62 18.25 28.49
N SER A 717 3.66 19.16 28.65
CA SER A 717 3.37 19.83 29.92
C SER A 717 3.07 18.84 31.05
N GLN A 718 2.30 17.80 30.76
CA GLN A 718 1.94 16.77 31.74
C GLN A 718 3.07 15.81 32.12
N THR A 719 4.11 15.67 31.29
CA THR A 719 5.14 14.64 31.47
C THR A 719 6.53 15.20 31.74
N LEU A 720 6.77 16.50 31.59
CA LEU A 720 8.12 17.09 31.63
C LEU A 720 8.86 16.82 32.94
N ALA A 721 8.20 16.99 34.09
CA ALA A 721 8.80 16.72 35.39
C ALA A 721 9.21 15.25 35.55
N ASP A 722 8.29 14.34 35.26
CA ASP A 722 8.54 12.89 35.35
C ASP A 722 9.67 12.44 34.40
N MET A 723 9.78 13.07 33.22
CA MET A 723 10.86 12.81 32.26
C MET A 723 12.23 13.23 32.83
N ILE A 724 12.33 14.41 33.43
CA ILE A 724 13.58 14.89 34.04
C ILE A 724 13.96 14.01 35.24
N LEU A 725 12.99 13.67 36.08
CA LEU A 725 13.18 12.80 37.24
C LEU A 725 13.50 11.33 36.85
N GLY A 726 13.32 10.97 35.58
CA GLY A 726 13.56 9.61 35.05
C GLY A 726 12.48 8.60 35.46
N GLN A 727 11.30 9.09 35.86
CA GLN A 727 10.16 8.27 36.29
C GLN A 727 9.34 7.75 35.10
N THR A 728 9.35 8.48 33.97
CA THR A 728 8.69 8.08 32.73
C THR A 728 9.62 8.22 31.53
N LYS A 729 9.42 7.38 30.51
CA LYS A 729 9.99 7.59 29.17
C LYS A 729 8.82 7.92 28.25
N ASN A 730 8.94 8.93 27.39
CA ASN A 730 7.92 9.24 26.38
C ASN A 730 7.83 8.06 25.40
N LYS A 731 6.81 7.21 25.59
CA LYS A 731 6.67 5.92 24.88
C LYS A 731 5.65 5.97 23.75
N ALA A 732 5.28 7.15 23.29
CA ALA A 732 3.96 7.33 22.72
C ALA A 732 3.87 7.45 21.20
N LEU A 733 4.95 7.64 20.42
CA LEU A 733 4.98 7.65 18.95
C LEU A 733 6.43 7.92 18.48
N GLU A 734 6.79 7.53 17.25
CA GLU A 734 8.10 7.82 16.67
C GLU A 734 8.27 9.34 16.44
N PRO A 735 9.35 10.00 16.91
CA PRO A 735 9.54 11.46 16.80
C PRO A 735 9.47 12.02 15.37
N GLU A 736 9.92 11.24 14.38
CA GLU A 736 9.89 11.63 12.97
C GLU A 736 8.45 11.81 12.46
N GLU A 737 7.53 10.91 12.81
CA GLU A 737 6.12 10.99 12.39
C GLU A 737 5.40 12.20 13.01
N ILE A 738 5.70 12.49 14.28
CA ILE A 738 5.12 13.64 14.99
C ILE A 738 5.62 14.93 14.35
N TYR A 739 6.93 15.06 14.13
CA TYR A 739 7.52 16.26 13.54
C TYR A 739 7.02 16.47 12.10
N SER A 740 6.99 15.43 11.28
CA SER A 740 6.45 15.47 9.92
C SER A 740 5.00 15.94 9.87
N ARG A 741 4.14 15.38 10.72
CA ARG A 741 2.73 15.79 10.81
C ARG A 741 2.60 17.24 11.28
N LEU A 742 3.41 17.64 12.27
CA LEU A 742 3.44 19.01 12.77
C LEU A 742 3.87 20.01 11.68
N PHE A 743 4.93 19.67 10.94
CA PHE A 743 5.40 20.45 9.81
C PHE A 743 4.29 20.62 8.76
N HIS A 744 3.59 19.54 8.42
CA HIS A 744 2.49 19.55 7.46
C HIS A 744 1.29 20.38 7.92
N ASP A 745 0.80 20.13 9.14
CA ASP A 745 -0.39 20.78 9.68
C ASP A 745 -0.17 22.28 9.83
N LEU A 746 0.99 22.68 10.39
CA LEU A 746 1.34 24.09 10.53
C LEU A 746 1.51 24.75 9.14
N SER A 747 2.18 24.08 8.20
CA SER A 747 2.35 24.56 6.82
C SER A 747 1.01 24.87 6.17
N ASN A 748 0.09 23.91 6.20
CA ASN A 748 -1.25 24.04 5.61
C ASN A 748 -2.05 25.20 6.22
N GLN A 749 -1.82 25.49 7.48
CA GLN A 749 -2.53 26.54 8.23
C GLN A 749 -1.95 27.92 8.00
N THR A 750 -0.65 28.04 7.71
CA THR A 750 0.03 29.34 7.69
C THR A 750 0.61 29.74 6.34
N SER A 751 1.31 28.85 5.64
CA SER A 751 2.18 29.22 4.50
C SER A 751 1.91 28.50 3.18
N TYR A 752 1.34 27.30 3.23
CA TYR A 752 1.15 26.44 2.06
C TYR A 752 0.38 27.13 0.92
N SER A 753 -0.68 27.87 1.26
CA SER A 753 -1.57 28.49 0.28
C SER A 753 -0.88 29.58 -0.55
N TYR A 754 -0.12 30.48 0.07
CA TYR A 754 0.59 31.51 -0.69
C TYR A 754 1.79 30.95 -1.46
N ILE A 755 2.47 29.91 -0.93
CA ILE A 755 3.57 29.24 -1.64
C ILE A 755 3.04 28.58 -2.91
N THR A 756 1.97 27.80 -2.79
CA THR A 756 1.33 27.12 -3.93
C THR A 756 0.71 28.08 -4.93
N GLU A 757 0.10 29.18 -4.49
CA GLU A 757 -0.37 30.22 -5.39
C GLU A 757 0.78 30.85 -6.20
N GLY A 758 1.89 31.18 -5.54
CA GLY A 758 3.10 31.71 -6.19
C GLY A 758 3.69 30.71 -7.20
N LEU A 759 3.81 29.44 -6.81
CA LEU A 759 4.27 28.36 -7.69
C LEU A 759 3.34 28.18 -8.90
N ASN A 760 2.03 28.16 -8.69
CA ASN A 760 1.05 28.00 -9.77
C ASN A 760 1.12 29.14 -10.79
N LYS A 761 1.28 30.39 -10.32
CA LYS A 761 1.49 31.54 -11.21
C LYS A 761 2.78 31.39 -12.01
N LEU A 762 3.88 30.98 -11.38
CA LEU A 762 5.15 30.73 -12.08
C LEU A 762 5.01 29.63 -13.14
N LEU A 763 4.44 28.47 -12.76
CA LEU A 763 4.28 27.33 -13.66
C LEU A 763 3.40 27.66 -14.86
N ASN A 764 2.34 28.44 -14.67
CA ASN A 764 1.50 28.90 -15.78
C ASN A 764 2.24 29.83 -16.74
N LEU A 765 3.00 30.79 -16.20
CA LEU A 765 3.81 31.69 -17.03
C LEU A 765 4.82 30.90 -17.86
N GLN A 766 5.54 29.97 -17.23
CA GLN A 766 6.59 29.20 -17.89
C GLN A 766 6.07 28.26 -18.97
N GLN A 767 5.00 27.54 -18.69
CA GLN A 767 4.37 26.66 -19.69
C GLN A 767 3.92 27.41 -20.95
N SER A 768 3.49 28.67 -20.80
CA SER A 768 3.10 29.51 -21.93
C SER A 768 4.28 30.11 -22.72
N SER A 769 5.46 30.18 -22.12
CA SER A 769 6.67 30.81 -22.70
C SER A 769 7.75 29.81 -23.14
N LEU A 770 7.52 28.50 -22.97
CA LEU A 770 8.49 27.48 -23.38
C LEU A 770 8.69 27.49 -24.92
N PRO A 771 9.95 27.48 -25.40
CA PRO A 771 10.21 27.38 -26.83
C PRO A 771 9.72 26.03 -27.38
N THR A 772 9.43 25.97 -28.68
CA THR A 772 8.92 24.74 -29.31
C THR A 772 9.89 23.57 -29.11
N GLY A 773 9.47 22.55 -28.36
CA GLY A 773 10.28 21.38 -28.01
C GLY A 773 11.11 21.51 -26.72
N GLY A 774 11.03 22.64 -26.02
CA GLY A 774 11.62 22.82 -24.69
C GLY A 774 10.78 22.17 -23.60
N ARG A 775 11.44 21.59 -22.59
CA ARG A 775 10.78 21.00 -21.40
C ARG A 775 11.20 21.70 -20.11
N LEU A 776 10.30 21.75 -19.15
CA LEU A 776 10.55 22.18 -17.77
C LEU A 776 10.54 20.98 -16.83
N ARG A 777 11.64 20.72 -16.13
CA ARG A 777 11.74 19.63 -15.14
C ARG A 777 11.77 20.18 -13.73
N ILE A 778 10.88 19.64 -12.90
CA ILE A 778 10.64 20.04 -11.53
C ILE A 778 10.99 18.85 -10.62
N LEU A 779 11.83 19.10 -9.62
CA LEU A 779 12.16 18.14 -8.58
C LEU A 779 11.63 18.62 -7.24
N GLU A 780 10.84 17.80 -6.56
CA GLU A 780 10.51 17.98 -5.15
C GLU A 780 11.32 17.01 -4.29
N VAL A 781 11.90 17.49 -3.21
CA VAL A 781 12.75 16.71 -2.30
C VAL A 781 12.27 16.90 -0.87
N ALA A 782 12.04 15.80 -0.17
CA ALA A 782 11.62 15.81 1.23
C ALA A 782 12.08 14.54 1.95
N SER A 783 12.28 14.63 3.26
CA SER A 783 12.66 13.48 4.11
C SER A 783 11.47 12.66 4.53
N SER A 784 10.28 13.25 4.68
CA SER A 784 9.15 12.58 5.34
C SER A 784 7.97 12.28 4.42
N GLN A 785 7.57 13.23 3.56
CA GLN A 785 6.40 13.06 2.68
C GLN A 785 6.40 14.06 1.51
N VAL A 786 5.50 13.86 0.55
CA VAL A 786 5.25 14.82 -0.53
C VAL A 786 4.38 15.97 -0.03
N HIS A 787 4.82 17.23 -0.23
CA HIS A 787 4.11 18.42 0.23
C HIS A 787 3.41 19.16 -0.91
N PHE A 788 4.14 19.48 -1.99
CA PHE A 788 3.66 20.31 -3.09
C PHE A 788 3.23 19.51 -4.32
N GLY A 789 3.59 18.23 -4.39
CA GLY A 789 3.41 17.40 -5.58
C GLY A 789 1.99 17.37 -6.13
N HIS A 790 0.98 17.28 -5.26
CA HIS A 790 -0.42 17.25 -5.71
C HIS A 790 -0.83 18.56 -6.40
N ASN A 791 -0.39 19.69 -5.83
CA ASN A 791 -0.66 21.02 -6.38
C ASN A 791 0.07 21.22 -7.71
N ILE A 792 1.36 20.85 -7.77
CA ILE A 792 2.19 20.96 -8.98
C ILE A 792 1.63 20.06 -10.09
N CYS A 793 1.37 18.78 -9.82
CA CYS A 793 0.88 17.82 -10.80
C CYS A 793 -0.51 18.19 -11.35
N ASN A 794 -1.36 18.87 -10.57
CA ASN A 794 -2.62 19.42 -11.06
C ASN A 794 -2.43 20.61 -12.01
N GLN A 795 -1.33 21.36 -11.87
CA GLN A 795 -1.10 22.60 -12.61
C GLN A 795 -0.28 22.42 -13.90
N ILE A 796 0.53 21.37 -13.99
CA ILE A 796 1.43 21.14 -15.12
C ILE A 796 0.78 20.32 -16.24
N ASP A 797 1.16 20.63 -17.47
CA ASP A 797 0.99 19.78 -18.64
C ASP A 797 2.19 18.84 -18.76
N PHE A 798 1.98 17.56 -18.45
CA PHE A 798 3.00 16.51 -18.57
C PHE A 798 3.57 16.37 -20.00
N GLY A 799 2.91 16.95 -21.00
CA GLY A 799 3.42 17.04 -22.37
C GLY A 799 4.65 17.92 -22.53
N ILE A 800 4.83 18.92 -21.68
CA ILE A 800 5.94 19.89 -21.72
C ILE A 800 6.66 20.06 -20.37
N CYS A 801 6.14 19.44 -19.31
CA CYS A 801 6.75 19.43 -17.99
C CYS A 801 6.98 18.01 -17.46
N ASP A 802 8.04 17.82 -16.68
CA ASP A 802 8.29 16.59 -15.93
C ASP A 802 8.29 16.92 -14.43
N TYR A 803 7.57 16.13 -13.63
CA TYR A 803 7.63 16.19 -12.17
C TYR A 803 8.27 14.91 -11.62
N SER A 804 9.27 15.10 -10.76
CA SER A 804 9.95 14.03 -10.02
C SER A 804 9.92 14.34 -8.53
N PHE A 805 9.74 13.30 -7.72
CA PHE A 805 9.95 13.34 -6.27
C PHE A 805 11.24 12.61 -5.91
N ALA A 806 12.00 13.09 -4.93
CA ALA A 806 13.21 12.41 -4.45
C ALA A 806 13.24 12.34 -2.92
N SER A 807 13.60 11.16 -2.41
CA SER A 807 13.81 10.92 -1.00
C SER A 807 14.75 9.74 -0.76
N ASN A 808 15.29 9.65 0.45
CA ASN A 808 15.99 8.47 0.98
C ASN A 808 15.16 7.72 2.05
N ASN A 809 13.93 8.17 2.31
CA ASN A 809 13.06 7.58 3.32
C ASN A 809 11.92 6.77 2.69
N ILE A 810 11.70 5.56 3.20
CA ILE A 810 10.64 4.65 2.74
C ILE A 810 9.25 5.27 2.95
N ALA A 811 9.00 5.94 4.08
CA ALA A 811 7.70 6.57 4.36
C ALA A 811 7.37 7.69 3.36
N ALA A 812 8.39 8.44 2.93
CA ALA A 812 8.24 9.47 1.91
C ALA A 812 7.96 8.87 0.52
N ILE A 813 8.57 7.73 0.21
CA ILE A 813 8.32 6.99 -1.04
C ILE A 813 6.88 6.41 -1.04
N GLU A 814 6.39 5.93 0.10
CA GLU A 814 4.99 5.52 0.24
C GLU A 814 4.02 6.70 0.05
N SER A 815 4.33 7.87 0.61
CA SER A 815 3.59 9.11 0.35
C SER A 815 3.56 9.46 -1.15
N TYR A 816 4.69 9.31 -1.86
CA TYR A 816 4.74 9.48 -3.31
C TYR A 816 3.91 8.44 -4.07
N ASN A 817 3.88 7.18 -3.64
CA ASN A 817 3.12 6.13 -4.34
C ASN A 817 1.62 6.49 -4.41
N HIS A 818 1.07 7.09 -3.35
CA HIS A 818 -0.30 7.63 -3.36
C HIS A 818 -0.49 8.77 -4.37
N LEU A 819 0.51 9.63 -4.55
CA LEU A 819 0.49 10.66 -5.58
C LEU A 819 0.55 10.04 -7.00
N ASN A 820 1.40 9.03 -7.20
CA ASN A 820 1.61 8.36 -8.47
C ASN A 820 0.35 7.61 -8.95
N GLU A 821 -0.45 7.05 -8.04
CA GLU A 821 -1.76 6.46 -8.36
C GLU A 821 -2.68 7.43 -9.11
N ARG A 822 -2.59 8.73 -8.80
CA ARG A 822 -3.37 9.79 -9.47
C ARG A 822 -2.66 10.43 -10.66
N TYR A 823 -1.32 10.50 -10.63
CA TYR A 823 -0.52 11.12 -11.70
C TYR A 823 0.57 10.14 -12.19
N PRO A 824 0.22 9.19 -13.08
CA PRO A 824 1.12 8.10 -13.50
C PRO A 824 2.32 8.55 -14.35
N PHE A 825 2.34 9.82 -14.79
CA PHE A 825 3.46 10.43 -15.51
C PHE A 825 4.47 11.12 -14.58
N SER A 826 4.19 11.15 -13.27
CA SER A 826 5.19 11.52 -12.27
C SER A 826 6.26 10.43 -12.12
N SER A 827 7.41 10.78 -11.55
CA SER A 827 8.49 9.82 -11.30
C SER A 827 9.07 9.98 -9.90
N CYS A 828 9.73 8.94 -9.38
CA CYS A 828 10.43 8.97 -8.10
C CYS A 828 11.90 8.59 -8.25
N ILE A 829 12.76 9.28 -7.51
CA ILE A 829 14.21 9.09 -7.45
C ILE A 829 14.58 8.67 -6.03
N GLU A 830 14.99 7.41 -5.86
CA GLU A 830 15.52 6.91 -4.59
C GLU A 830 16.98 7.33 -4.42
N LEU A 831 17.25 8.17 -3.42
CA LEU A 831 18.56 8.80 -3.25
C LEU A 831 19.64 7.85 -2.67
N ASP A 832 19.26 6.73 -2.04
CA ASP A 832 20.20 5.73 -1.52
C ASP A 832 20.86 4.86 -2.63
N ASN A 833 20.27 4.84 -3.83
CA ASN A 833 20.74 4.04 -4.98
C ASN A 833 21.69 4.81 -5.93
N LEU A 834 22.15 6.01 -5.55
CA LEU A 834 23.00 6.86 -6.40
C LEU A 834 24.47 6.39 -6.49
N ASP A 835 24.91 5.47 -5.63
CA ASP A 835 26.35 5.22 -5.42
C ASP A 835 26.99 4.07 -6.22
N SER A 836 26.34 3.36 -7.15
CA SER A 836 27.12 2.36 -7.94
C SER A 836 26.58 1.79 -9.26
N THR A 837 25.32 1.95 -9.70
CA THR A 837 24.85 1.18 -10.88
C THR A 837 23.87 1.85 -11.86
N SER A 838 23.42 3.09 -11.66
CA SER A 838 22.45 3.75 -12.56
C SER A 838 23.07 4.91 -13.35
N THR A 839 23.77 4.58 -14.45
CA THR A 839 24.24 5.58 -15.44
C THR A 839 23.14 6.48 -16.04
N ASN A 840 21.86 6.20 -15.80
CA ASN A 840 20.73 6.96 -16.36
C ASN A 840 20.25 8.17 -15.51
N ILE A 841 20.52 8.22 -14.19
CA ILE A 841 19.96 9.29 -13.33
C ILE A 841 20.82 10.56 -13.38
N SER A 842 22.14 10.45 -13.55
CA SER A 842 23.04 11.63 -13.60
C SER A 842 22.85 12.50 -14.87
N GLU A 843 22.14 11.98 -15.88
CA GLU A 843 21.76 12.70 -17.10
C GLU A 843 20.45 13.52 -16.95
N GLN A 844 19.67 13.31 -15.88
CA GLN A 844 18.43 14.06 -15.61
C GLN A 844 18.74 15.34 -14.82
N LYS A 845 18.83 16.48 -15.52
CA LYS A 845 19.00 17.81 -14.92
C LYS A 845 17.66 18.52 -14.72
N PHE A 846 17.48 19.17 -13.56
CA PHE A 846 16.26 19.87 -13.15
C PHE A 846 16.46 21.40 -13.10
N GLN A 847 15.45 22.16 -13.53
CA GLN A 847 15.47 23.64 -13.56
C GLN A 847 14.84 24.26 -12.33
N LEU A 848 13.84 23.60 -11.73
CA LEU A 848 13.19 24.02 -10.50
C LEU A 848 13.28 22.91 -9.46
N ILE A 849 13.86 23.21 -8.31
CA ILE A 849 13.96 22.26 -7.20
C ILE A 849 13.31 22.86 -5.95
N LEU A 850 12.42 22.09 -5.33
CA LEU A 850 11.76 22.41 -4.07
C LEU A 850 12.27 21.46 -3.01
N ILE A 851 12.79 21.99 -1.90
CA ILE A 851 13.37 21.19 -0.82
C ILE A 851 12.65 21.51 0.48
N SER A 852 11.95 20.51 1.03
CA SER A 852 11.29 20.60 2.33
C SER A 852 12.21 20.02 3.42
N LEU A 853 12.53 20.84 4.41
CA LEU A 853 13.35 20.46 5.57
C LEU A 853 12.45 19.90 6.68
N ASP A 854 11.79 18.78 6.38
CA ASP A 854 10.67 18.22 7.15
C ASP A 854 11.06 17.07 8.09
N SER A 855 12.37 16.81 8.27
CA SER A 855 12.89 15.91 9.31
C SER A 855 13.28 16.66 10.57
N HIS A 856 13.03 16.06 11.74
CA HIS A 856 13.51 16.58 13.02
C HIS A 856 15.04 16.50 13.16
N ARG A 857 15.71 15.69 12.33
CA ARG A 857 17.16 15.50 12.35
C ARG A 857 17.83 16.40 11.34
N ILE A 858 18.66 17.30 11.84
CA ILE A 858 19.45 18.23 11.02
C ILE A 858 20.32 17.47 10.01
N GLN A 859 20.90 16.33 10.41
CA GLN A 859 21.78 15.51 9.56
C GLN A 859 21.06 14.90 8.35
N ASP A 860 19.80 14.49 8.50
CA ASP A 860 19.03 13.89 7.40
C ASP A 860 18.70 14.93 6.33
N ASN A 861 18.30 16.13 6.76
CA ASN A 861 18.11 17.30 5.88
C ASN A 861 19.42 17.69 5.16
N LEU A 862 20.57 17.66 5.85
CA LEU A 862 21.89 17.93 5.25
C LEU A 862 22.27 16.88 4.21
N LYS A 863 22.02 15.60 4.49
CA LYS A 863 22.30 14.49 3.57
C LYS A 863 21.48 14.63 2.28
N LEU A 864 20.21 14.99 2.38
CA LEU A 864 19.37 15.28 1.20
C LEU A 864 19.96 16.41 0.35
N LEU A 865 20.35 17.53 0.96
CA LEU A 865 20.94 18.67 0.25
C LEU A 865 22.22 18.27 -0.51
N GLN A 866 23.06 17.43 0.09
CA GLN A 866 24.27 16.91 -0.55
C GLN A 866 23.96 16.06 -1.78
N GLN A 867 22.98 15.16 -1.67
CA GLN A 867 22.62 14.22 -2.73
C GLN A 867 21.90 14.88 -3.93
N VAL A 868 21.25 16.02 -3.72
CA VAL A 868 20.51 16.75 -4.77
C VAL A 868 21.40 17.66 -5.61
N SER A 869 22.52 18.14 -5.08
CA SER A 869 23.43 19.08 -5.77
C SER A 869 23.85 18.63 -7.21
N PRO A 870 24.13 17.33 -7.47
CA PRO A 870 24.44 16.83 -8.81
C PRO A 870 23.27 16.90 -9.81
N LEU A 871 22.02 16.98 -9.35
CA LEU A 871 20.80 16.96 -10.17
C LEU A 871 20.42 18.34 -10.74
N LEU A 872 21.04 19.42 -10.23
CA LEU A 872 20.78 20.79 -10.66
C LEU A 872 21.32 21.07 -12.08
N SER A 873 20.49 21.62 -12.97
CA SER A 873 20.95 22.24 -14.23
C SER A 873 21.73 23.54 -13.98
N ALA A 874 22.54 23.97 -14.94
CA ALA A 874 23.03 25.35 -14.93
C ALA A 874 21.82 26.32 -14.89
N GLY A 875 21.91 27.40 -14.11
CA GLY A 875 20.79 28.36 -13.95
C GLY A 875 19.60 27.87 -13.10
N ALA A 876 19.65 26.65 -12.55
CA ALA A 876 18.53 26.07 -11.80
C ALA A 876 18.15 26.91 -10.57
N SER A 877 16.84 27.05 -10.36
CA SER A 877 16.25 27.76 -9.22
C SER A 877 15.88 26.78 -8.12
N ILE A 878 16.20 27.14 -6.88
CA ILE A 878 16.00 26.30 -5.71
C ILE A 878 15.16 27.09 -4.72
N LEU A 879 14.09 26.47 -4.23
CA LEU A 879 13.31 26.96 -3.10
C LEU A 879 13.48 25.97 -1.94
N ILE A 880 13.92 26.49 -0.80
CA ILE A 880 14.10 25.71 0.41
C ILE A 880 13.10 26.20 1.43
N TYR A 881 12.36 25.27 1.99
CA TYR A 881 11.23 25.50 2.85
C TYR A 881 11.44 24.75 4.17
N GLY A 882 11.46 25.48 5.28
CA GLY A 882 11.73 24.90 6.59
C GLY A 882 11.04 25.68 7.71
N MET A 883 10.81 25.00 8.84
CA MET A 883 10.19 25.62 10.01
C MET A 883 11.21 26.52 10.72
N LYS A 884 10.80 27.70 11.17
CA LYS A 884 11.64 28.58 12.00
C LYS A 884 11.95 27.88 13.33
N PRO A 885 13.04 28.28 14.02
CA PRO A 885 13.27 27.80 15.38
C PRO A 885 12.10 28.21 16.30
N ILE A 886 11.39 27.21 16.84
CA ILE A 886 10.27 27.38 17.76
C ILE A 886 10.70 26.93 19.14
N PHE A 887 10.68 27.86 20.10
CA PHE A 887 11.19 27.65 21.46
C PHE A 887 10.62 26.40 22.15
N TRP A 888 9.30 26.22 22.11
CA TRP A 888 8.63 25.19 22.90
C TRP A 888 8.84 23.75 22.38
N LEU A 889 9.35 23.58 21.14
CA LEU A 889 9.64 22.26 20.57
C LEU A 889 10.79 21.53 21.28
N ASP A 890 11.74 22.29 21.83
CA ASP A 890 12.89 21.73 22.54
C ASP A 890 12.47 20.91 23.77
N PHE A 891 11.34 21.25 24.38
CA PHE A 891 10.81 20.48 25.52
C PHE A 891 9.98 19.28 25.06
N CYS A 892 9.38 19.35 23.87
CA CYS A 892 8.57 18.28 23.30
C CYS A 892 9.42 17.15 22.72
N PHE A 893 10.57 17.47 22.13
CA PHE A 893 11.47 16.53 21.45
C PHE A 893 12.81 16.32 22.16
N GLY A 894 13.13 17.12 23.18
CA GLY A 894 14.45 17.14 23.81
C GLY A 894 14.81 15.89 24.62
N ASP A 895 13.86 14.99 24.88
CA ASP A 895 14.14 13.68 25.46
C ASP A 895 14.75 12.68 24.47
N ASN A 896 14.70 13.00 23.17
CA ASN A 896 15.35 12.25 22.10
C ASN A 896 16.76 12.81 21.86
N PRO A 897 17.83 12.01 22.06
CA PRO A 897 19.19 12.44 21.79
C PRO A 897 19.42 12.90 20.33
N ALA A 898 18.66 12.38 19.37
CA ALA A 898 18.77 12.75 17.96
C ALA A 898 18.19 14.13 17.61
N TRP A 899 17.43 14.76 18.54
CA TRP A 899 16.98 16.14 18.41
C TRP A 899 18.16 17.13 18.52
N TRP A 900 19.16 16.78 19.33
CA TRP A 900 20.32 17.63 19.59
C TRP A 900 21.47 17.31 18.64
N SER A 901 22.07 18.35 18.05
CA SER A 901 23.31 18.22 17.29
C SER A 901 24.52 17.97 18.20
N GLU A 902 25.67 17.63 17.60
CA GLU A 902 26.95 17.52 18.34
C GLU A 902 27.34 18.84 19.02
N GLU A 903 26.91 19.97 18.47
CA GLU A 903 27.11 21.32 19.04
C GLU A 903 25.99 21.71 20.03
N GLN A 904 25.15 20.75 20.44
CA GLN A 904 24.00 20.94 21.33
C GLN A 904 22.96 21.94 20.78
N GLN A 905 22.87 22.06 19.45
CA GLN A 905 21.82 22.84 18.78
C GLN A 905 20.66 21.92 18.42
N SER A 906 19.43 22.34 18.76
CA SER A 906 18.19 21.62 18.46
C SER A 906 17.60 21.97 17.09
N GLN A 907 17.70 23.24 16.70
CA GLN A 907 17.03 23.80 15.53
C GLN A 907 17.96 24.75 14.78
N VAL A 908 17.78 24.87 13.47
CA VAL A 908 18.68 25.64 12.58
C VAL A 908 17.92 26.80 11.95
N SER A 909 18.43 28.02 12.15
CA SER A 909 17.86 29.24 11.59
C SER A 909 18.08 29.37 10.07
N ALA A 910 17.30 30.23 9.43
CA ALA A 910 17.46 30.53 8.01
C ALA A 910 18.87 31.05 7.66
N GLU A 911 19.50 31.85 8.53
CA GLU A 911 20.87 32.34 8.35
C GLU A 911 21.90 31.21 8.38
N GLN A 912 21.75 30.26 9.30
CA GLN A 912 22.63 29.09 9.39
C GLN A 912 22.43 28.18 8.16
N TRP A 913 21.20 27.97 7.71
CA TRP A 913 20.94 27.25 6.46
C TRP A 913 21.57 27.94 5.25
N LYS A 914 21.46 29.28 5.13
CA LYS A 914 22.15 30.04 4.07
C LYS A 914 23.66 29.87 4.13
N ALA A 915 24.27 29.90 5.32
CA ALA A 915 25.71 29.68 5.49
C ALA A 915 26.14 28.28 5.03
N THR A 916 25.33 27.26 5.31
CA THR A 916 25.56 25.89 4.83
C THR A 916 25.38 25.78 3.32
N LEU A 917 24.33 26.39 2.75
CA LEU A 917 24.05 26.37 1.31
C LEU A 917 25.12 27.08 0.47
N ALA A 918 25.75 28.12 1.02
CA ALA A 918 26.86 28.81 0.37
C ALA A 918 28.06 27.88 0.08
N GLN A 919 28.21 26.78 0.83
CA GLN A 919 29.26 25.79 0.61
C GLN A 919 29.04 24.97 -0.68
N TYR A 920 27.82 24.92 -1.21
CA TYR A 920 27.45 24.16 -2.42
C TYR A 920 27.50 24.98 -3.72
N LYS A 921 28.24 26.10 -3.72
CA LYS A 921 28.40 27.01 -4.89
C LYS A 921 27.08 27.60 -5.41
N LEU A 922 26.06 27.67 -4.56
CA LEU A 922 24.82 28.38 -4.87
C LEU A 922 25.02 29.88 -4.73
N THR A 923 24.30 30.64 -5.55
CA THR A 923 24.35 32.11 -5.60
C THR A 923 22.96 32.70 -5.41
N GLN A 924 22.85 34.01 -5.18
CA GLN A 924 21.57 34.70 -4.95
C GLN A 924 20.75 34.11 -3.79
N LEU A 925 21.42 33.78 -2.68
CA LEU A 925 20.77 33.28 -1.46
C LEU A 925 19.96 34.40 -0.79
N THR A 926 18.64 34.35 -0.90
CA THR A 926 17.71 35.35 -0.36
C THR A 926 16.67 34.68 0.53
N THR A 927 16.48 35.20 1.74
CA THR A 927 15.38 34.79 2.63
C THR A 927 14.12 35.58 2.26
N LEU A 928 13.12 34.92 1.66
CA LEU A 928 11.88 35.57 1.24
C LEU A 928 10.93 35.83 2.41
N SER A 929 10.98 34.98 3.43
CA SER A 929 10.12 35.09 4.61
C SER A 929 10.36 36.33 5.47
N ASP A 930 11.49 37.01 5.32
CA ASP A 930 11.80 38.23 6.10
C ASP A 930 10.90 39.41 5.72
N GLU A 931 10.34 39.37 4.51
CA GLU A 931 9.44 40.39 3.96
C GLU A 931 7.97 39.94 3.96
N LEU A 932 7.66 38.76 4.53
CA LEU A 932 6.32 38.17 4.61
C LEU A 932 5.79 38.14 6.06
N PRO A 933 4.46 38.03 6.25
CA PRO A 933 3.89 37.79 7.57
C PRO A 933 4.50 36.56 8.23
N ASP A 934 4.71 36.61 9.54
CA ASP A 934 5.29 35.47 10.24
C ASP A 934 4.33 34.28 10.19
N SER A 935 4.78 33.19 9.59
CA SER A 935 4.02 31.97 9.38
C SER A 935 4.60 30.79 10.18
N GLY A 936 5.63 31.02 10.99
CA GLY A 936 6.41 29.96 11.62
C GLY A 936 7.36 29.22 10.66
N PHE A 937 7.45 29.65 9.39
CA PHE A 937 8.34 29.07 8.39
C PHE A 937 9.28 30.10 7.78
N PHE A 938 10.43 29.64 7.34
CA PHE A 938 11.33 30.39 6.48
C PHE A 938 11.34 29.84 5.05
N LEU A 939 11.59 30.73 4.10
CA LEU A 939 11.72 30.43 2.68
C LEU A 939 13.04 30.99 2.18
N ILE A 940 13.94 30.14 1.69
CA ILE A 940 15.21 30.55 1.09
C ILE A 940 15.15 30.24 -0.39
N SER A 941 15.37 31.26 -1.21
CA SER A 941 15.56 31.13 -2.66
C SER A 941 17.05 31.19 -3.00
N ALA A 942 17.47 30.34 -3.93
CA ALA A 942 18.86 30.27 -4.41
C ALA A 942 18.92 29.88 -5.89
N CYS A 943 20.04 30.17 -6.55
CA CYS A 943 20.28 29.87 -7.95
C CYS A 943 21.65 29.21 -8.18
N LYS A 944 21.71 28.21 -9.05
CA LYS A 944 22.99 27.65 -9.55
C LYS A 944 23.54 28.51 -10.70
N PRO A 945 24.83 28.89 -10.69
CA PRO A 945 25.42 29.70 -11.78
C PRO A 945 25.24 29.07 -13.17
N GLU A 946 25.11 29.90 -14.20
CA GLU A 946 25.08 29.47 -15.61
C GLU A 946 26.50 29.13 -16.10
N ASP A 947 26.64 28.03 -16.85
CA ASP A 947 27.85 27.74 -17.65
C ASP A 947 27.65 28.35 -19.05
N ILE A 948 28.56 29.23 -19.46
CA ILE A 948 28.47 29.96 -20.73
C ILE A 948 28.63 28.96 -21.90
N HIS A 949 27.54 28.63 -22.59
CA HIS A 949 27.57 27.92 -23.87
C HIS A 949 26.84 28.73 -24.96
N GLU A 950 27.56 28.97 -26.07
CA GLU A 950 27.09 29.72 -27.25
C GLU A 950 25.94 29.00 -27.96
N GLU A 951 24.82 29.71 -28.15
CA GLU A 951 23.66 29.28 -28.93
C GLU A 951 24.04 28.93 -30.38
N LYS A 952 23.65 27.74 -30.84
CA LYS A 952 23.57 27.41 -32.27
C LYS A 952 22.10 27.24 -32.66
N GLU A 953 21.55 28.26 -33.31
CA GLU A 953 20.35 28.10 -34.12
C GLU A 953 20.68 27.22 -35.35
N SER A 954 20.11 26.01 -35.43
CA SER A 954 20.07 25.26 -36.70
C SER A 954 18.69 25.40 -37.33
N SER A 955 18.60 26.20 -38.39
CA SER A 955 17.45 26.28 -39.27
C SER A 955 17.44 25.09 -40.24
N ASP A 956 17.07 23.90 -39.79
CA ASP A 956 16.82 22.78 -40.70
C ASP A 956 15.35 22.76 -41.13
N GLN A 957 15.10 23.05 -42.41
CA GLN A 957 13.80 22.89 -43.04
C GLN A 957 13.34 21.42 -42.91
N LYS A 958 12.22 21.20 -42.21
CA LYS A 958 11.64 19.86 -42.00
C LYS A 958 11.00 19.33 -43.30
N HIS A 959 11.39 18.14 -43.73
CA HIS A 959 10.86 17.48 -44.93
C HIS A 959 10.18 16.15 -44.57
N TRP A 960 8.90 16.01 -44.88
CA TRP A 960 8.08 14.85 -44.51
C TRP A 960 7.82 13.93 -45.70
N LEU A 961 7.83 12.62 -45.47
CA LEU A 961 7.44 11.61 -46.45
C LEU A 961 6.05 11.07 -46.08
N ILE A 962 5.08 11.18 -46.98
CA ILE A 962 3.72 10.69 -46.73
C ILE A 962 3.41 9.52 -47.67
N THR A 963 3.00 8.38 -47.11
CA THR A 963 2.45 7.27 -47.91
C THR A 963 0.92 7.40 -47.95
N SER A 964 0.35 7.35 -49.15
CA SER A 964 -1.09 7.60 -49.37
C SER A 964 -1.63 6.70 -50.47
N SER A 965 -2.86 6.22 -50.32
CA SER A 965 -3.60 5.50 -51.36
C SER A 965 -4.25 6.40 -52.40
N ASN A 966 -4.09 7.73 -52.28
CA ASN A 966 -4.73 8.77 -53.08
C ASN A 966 -6.25 8.83 -52.95
N SER A 967 -6.81 8.60 -51.75
CA SER A 967 -8.22 8.90 -51.50
C SER A 967 -8.48 10.42 -51.48
N ASN A 968 -9.70 10.85 -51.86
CA ASN A 968 -10.04 12.29 -51.89
C ASN A 968 -9.86 13.00 -50.54
N LYS A 969 -9.98 12.28 -49.42
CA LYS A 969 -9.77 12.84 -48.08
C LYS A 969 -8.29 12.98 -47.74
N GLU A 970 -7.47 11.99 -48.12
CA GLU A 970 -6.03 12.02 -47.93
C GLU A 970 -5.38 13.16 -48.73
N LEU A 971 -5.81 13.38 -49.98
CA LEU A 971 -5.33 14.49 -50.79
C LEU A 971 -5.66 15.86 -50.17
N LEU A 972 -6.84 15.98 -49.56
CA LEU A 972 -7.28 17.22 -48.91
C LEU A 972 -6.46 17.52 -47.63
N LEU A 973 -6.09 16.47 -46.88
CA LEU A 973 -5.19 16.58 -45.73
C LEU A 973 -3.76 16.92 -46.16
N ILE A 974 -3.26 16.29 -47.22
CA ILE A 974 -1.93 16.59 -47.78
C ILE A 974 -1.87 18.05 -48.22
N ASP A 975 -2.88 18.57 -48.92
CA ASP A 975 -2.95 19.97 -49.31
C ASP A 975 -2.96 20.91 -48.10
N GLN A 976 -3.65 20.55 -47.00
CA GLN A 976 -3.61 21.32 -45.75
C GLN A 976 -2.22 21.32 -45.11
N LEU A 977 -1.51 20.20 -45.14
CA LEU A 977 -0.16 20.07 -44.58
C LEU A 977 0.88 20.83 -45.42
N VAL A 978 0.77 20.85 -46.74
CA VAL A 978 1.65 21.67 -47.60
C VAL A 978 1.44 23.16 -47.30
N ASN A 979 0.21 23.57 -47.03
CA ASN A 979 -0.12 24.96 -46.72
C ASN A 979 0.42 25.46 -45.36
N THR A 980 0.91 24.58 -44.47
CA THR A 980 1.60 24.99 -43.22
C THR A 980 3.09 25.28 -43.43
N GLY A 981 3.61 25.16 -44.65
CA GLY A 981 5.01 25.42 -44.99
C GLY A 981 5.92 24.19 -44.83
N LEU A 982 5.37 23.01 -44.56
CA LEU A 982 6.10 21.75 -44.55
C LEU A 982 6.48 21.34 -45.99
N SER A 983 7.71 20.88 -46.17
CA SER A 983 8.14 20.29 -47.44
C SER A 983 7.74 18.81 -47.45
N ILE A 984 6.95 18.35 -48.42
CA ILE A 984 6.33 17.01 -48.38
C ILE A 984 6.57 16.26 -49.69
N THR A 985 6.96 14.99 -49.59
CA THR A 985 6.99 14.04 -50.71
C THR A 985 5.94 12.94 -50.49
N VAL A 986 5.01 12.80 -51.43
CA VAL A 986 3.95 11.77 -51.38
C VAL A 986 4.35 10.56 -52.22
N ILE A 987 4.25 9.37 -51.65
CA ILE A 987 4.51 8.10 -52.34
C ILE A 987 3.32 7.14 -52.20
N PRO A 988 3.09 6.24 -53.18
CA PRO A 988 2.04 5.22 -53.06
C PRO A 988 2.34 4.25 -51.89
N PRO A 989 1.35 3.49 -51.40
CA PRO A 989 1.59 2.46 -50.39
C PRO A 989 2.41 1.35 -51.05
N THR A 990 3.68 1.21 -50.65
CA THR A 990 4.61 0.25 -51.25
C THR A 990 5.17 -0.71 -50.21
N ASP A 991 5.65 -1.88 -50.66
CA ASP A 991 6.38 -2.77 -49.77
C ASP A 991 7.68 -2.14 -49.22
N ARG A 992 8.25 -2.78 -48.20
CA ARG A 992 9.46 -2.32 -47.49
C ARG A 992 10.65 -2.06 -48.43
N SER A 993 10.80 -2.84 -49.50
CA SER A 993 11.94 -2.72 -50.42
C SER A 993 11.84 -1.46 -51.28
N ALA A 994 10.63 -1.10 -51.70
CA ALA A 994 10.36 0.10 -52.49
C ALA A 994 10.48 1.38 -51.65
N LEU A 995 10.05 1.36 -50.38
CA LEU A 995 10.25 2.47 -49.44
C LEU A 995 11.75 2.73 -49.19
N GLU A 996 12.54 1.67 -49.03
CA GLU A 996 13.98 1.77 -48.84
C GLU A 996 14.68 2.40 -50.06
N GLN A 997 14.25 2.04 -51.28
CA GLN A 997 14.77 2.63 -52.51
C GLN A 997 14.42 4.13 -52.63
N GLN A 998 13.21 4.53 -52.24
CA GLN A 998 12.78 5.93 -52.23
C GLN A 998 13.58 6.77 -51.22
N LEU A 999 13.78 6.27 -50.00
CA LEU A 999 14.58 6.95 -48.97
C LEU A 999 16.05 7.11 -49.40
N ARG A 1000 16.62 6.10 -50.07
CA ARG A 1000 17.97 6.21 -50.67
C ARG A 1000 18.01 7.29 -51.74
N THR A 1001 17.00 7.36 -52.61
CA THR A 1001 16.92 8.37 -53.68
C THR A 1001 16.81 9.79 -53.12
N LEU A 1002 16.00 10.00 -52.06
CA LEU A 1002 15.86 11.30 -51.39
C LEU A 1002 17.14 11.73 -50.67
N LYS A 1003 17.83 10.77 -50.04
CA LYS A 1003 19.14 10.99 -49.44
C LYS A 1003 20.19 11.37 -50.48
N ASP A 1004 20.22 10.70 -51.63
CA ASP A 1004 21.15 10.99 -52.73
C ASP A 1004 20.88 12.38 -53.36
N ASN A 1005 19.63 12.86 -53.29
CA ASN A 1005 19.23 14.21 -53.71
C ASN A 1005 19.44 15.29 -52.63
N GLY A 1006 20.05 14.94 -51.49
CA GLY A 1006 20.37 15.90 -50.42
C GLY A 1006 19.17 16.35 -49.58
N THR A 1007 18.05 15.63 -49.61
CA THR A 1007 16.85 15.94 -48.83
C THR A 1007 16.82 15.11 -47.54
N ALA A 1008 16.90 15.75 -46.38
CA ALA A 1008 16.81 15.07 -45.08
C ALA A 1008 15.33 14.89 -44.69
N VAL A 1009 14.84 13.65 -44.76
CA VAL A 1009 13.49 13.31 -44.30
C VAL A 1009 13.46 13.34 -42.78
N THR A 1010 12.70 14.26 -42.19
CA THR A 1010 12.56 14.39 -40.74
C THR A 1010 11.48 13.49 -40.16
N ASP A 1011 10.43 13.19 -40.95
CA ASP A 1011 9.28 12.40 -40.51
C ASP A 1011 8.67 11.58 -41.65
N ILE A 1012 8.06 10.42 -41.32
CA ILE A 1012 7.35 9.55 -42.26
C ILE A 1012 5.95 9.24 -41.71
N ILE A 1013 4.89 9.50 -42.50
CA ILE A 1013 3.50 9.27 -42.11
C ILE A 1013 2.85 8.32 -43.11
N ASP A 1014 2.17 7.27 -42.61
CA ASP A 1014 1.34 6.39 -43.43
C ASP A 1014 -0.14 6.68 -43.20
N LEU A 1015 -0.80 7.30 -44.19
CA LEU A 1015 -2.21 7.68 -44.07
C LEU A 1015 -3.15 6.47 -44.14
N ASN A 1016 -2.70 5.31 -44.63
CA ASN A 1016 -3.53 4.11 -44.70
C ASN A 1016 -3.76 3.48 -43.31
N LEU A 1017 -2.82 3.67 -42.38
CA LEU A 1017 -2.93 3.17 -41.00
C LEU A 1017 -3.87 4.02 -40.14
N ILE A 1018 -4.21 5.22 -40.58
CA ILE A 1018 -5.02 6.19 -39.83
C ILE A 1018 -6.52 5.99 -40.08
N GLY A 1019 -6.91 5.23 -41.12
CA GLY A 1019 -8.31 4.83 -41.36
C GLY A 1019 -9.27 6.00 -41.65
N LEU A 1020 -8.82 6.99 -42.43
CA LEU A 1020 -9.57 8.22 -42.79
C LEU A 1020 -10.73 8.03 -43.78
#